data_AF-A0A8D9GWD6-F1
#
_entry.id   AF-A0A8D9GWD6-F1
#
_cell.length_a   1.000
_cell.length_b   1.000
_cell.length_c   1.000
_cell.angle_alpha   90.00
_cell.angle_beta   90.00
_cell.angle_gamma   90.00
#
_symmetry.space_group_name_H-M   'P 1'
#
loop_
_entity.id
_entity.type
_entity.pdbx_description
1 polymer ?
#
loop_
_entity_poly.entity_id
_entity_poly.type
_entity_poly.pdbx_seq_one_letter_code
_entity_poly.pdbx_strand_id
1 'polypeptide(L)'
;ETSSDLIRVGPIINMYGRHPLTVPLEINAADSITDDDRSRKLQEHDRATLPPPLDATRRSWLLEPPQPKKKKYVDLGCMLVSRKIFLWTLGTVLVTTLLAGSITMIVRHMPHHKQTEPEPENYTVALRKALMFFNAQKSGKLPEHNNVTWRGDSCLQDGKDQTGGFYKDLVGGYYDAGDATKFNFPMSYAMTMLSWSVIEYSAKYKAAGELDHVKELIKWGADYFLKTFNSSADTIDVMVEQVGSGHDDHYCWMRPEDIDYERIVTPCYGSCSHLGAEMAAALASASIVFKDNRVYSQKLVHGAKTLYKYADFVKDKNSKNQSREFYKSSLFWDELLWGGAWLYYATGNVTYLDHVTSHDMARKAGAFWNSLDYGVSSWDNKLPGAQLLLTRLRLFMSPGYPYEDILSTFHNQTGVVMCSYLPYFTRFYRTKGFVSISRCRKMAEEENSLEYTPTWVVAFICFIIVLLSLLAERGLHHLGKYLKRKKQDALFEALQKLKEELMLLGFISLMLTVSQTAIRHICVPPALVSNMFPCKKPLEEEHHAPESSHSLIFNTRHLLSTGASPDHCTNKGKVPLISVEALHHLHIFIFVLAVVHVIFCASTMVLGGARIQQWKRWEDNFKKIPSQKDASKPGHAHAHHVHAHAHALHELFNANHEFFKMHAGGFWRRSVVISWLRSFCKQFYGSVTKSEYIALRHGFIMTHCPTNPSFNFHKYMLRTVEMDFKKVVTISWYLWLFVVVFLLLNVGGWNTYFWLSFLPLILLLMVGAKLENIISSLAVDVCEKRNRGEQAVITPSDELFWFHRPEIVLQLVHFILFQNSFEIAFFFWILFTYGIHSCIMEKLGFLIPRLVMGVLVQVLCSYSTLPLYALVTQMGSKFKKGIFDDLVHSTLKVWLSDTRSKGESTSEARRMEIVPTIPESFNVQINEVMECDNP
;
A
#
# COMPACT_ATOMS: atom_id res chain seq x y z
N GLU A 1 -59.11 44.41 -21.56
CA GLU A 1 -58.88 43.20 -22.38
C GLU A 1 -57.49 42.66 -21.99
N THR A 2 -57.28 41.42 -21.47
CA THR A 2 -57.27 40.08 -22.15
C THR A 2 -56.25 40.02 -23.31
N SER A 3 -55.30 39.09 -23.41
CA SER A 3 -55.01 37.78 -22.74
C SER A 3 -53.58 37.79 -22.15
N SER A 4 -53.09 37.03 -21.14
CA SER A 4 -53.18 35.62 -20.72
C SER A 4 -52.57 34.55 -21.66
N ASP A 5 -51.29 34.23 -21.42
CA ASP A 5 -50.57 32.98 -21.75
C ASP A 5 -49.47 32.82 -20.65
N LEU A 6 -49.35 31.78 -19.82
CA LEU A 6 -49.87 30.40 -19.78
C LEU A 6 -49.03 29.35 -20.54
N ILE A 7 -47.72 29.33 -20.28
CA ILE A 7 -46.85 28.18 -20.62
C ILE A 7 -47.32 26.94 -19.83
N ARG A 8 -48.08 26.10 -20.51
CA ARG A 8 -48.77 24.92 -20.00
C ARG A 8 -47.89 23.70 -20.21
N VAL A 9 -47.32 23.13 -19.13
CA VAL A 9 -46.68 21.81 -19.21
C VAL A 9 -47.77 20.75 -19.42
N GLY A 10 -47.98 20.36 -20.68
CA GLY A 10 -48.95 19.37 -21.12
C GLY A 10 -48.35 17.96 -21.25
N PRO A 11 -49.13 16.87 -21.10
CA PRO A 11 -48.61 15.50 -21.03
C PRO A 11 -49.03 14.65 -22.27
N ILE A 12 -48.91 13.31 -22.15
CA ILE A 12 -49.34 12.27 -23.13
C ILE A 12 -48.27 12.13 -24.24
N ILE A 13 -47.84 10.95 -24.72
CA ILE A 13 -48.54 9.67 -24.96
C ILE A 13 -47.93 8.47 -24.23
N ASN A 14 -48.80 7.55 -23.80
CA ASN A 14 -48.53 6.15 -23.48
C ASN A 14 -49.37 5.28 -24.44
N MET A 15 -48.80 4.24 -25.08
CA MET A 15 -49.59 3.38 -25.99
C MET A 15 -49.10 1.92 -26.07
N TYR A 16 -50.05 1.03 -26.39
CA TYR A 16 -49.95 -0.44 -26.35
C TYR A 16 -49.61 -1.08 -27.71
N GLY A 17 -49.10 -2.33 -27.68
CA GLY A 17 -49.05 -3.26 -28.85
C GLY A 17 -47.84 -4.21 -28.77
N ARG A 18 -47.90 -5.38 -28.12
CA ARG A 18 -48.44 -6.68 -28.62
C ARG A 18 -47.98 -7.09 -30.04
N HIS A 19 -47.07 -8.08 -30.10
CA HIS A 19 -47.18 -9.42 -30.74
C HIS A 19 -47.97 -9.64 -32.06
N PRO A 20 -47.73 -10.75 -32.80
CA PRO A 20 -46.57 -11.68 -32.81
C PRO A 20 -46.07 -11.99 -34.25
N LEU A 21 -45.09 -12.90 -34.41
CA LEU A 21 -45.03 -13.76 -35.59
C LEU A 21 -44.32 -15.09 -35.29
N THR A 22 -45.10 -16.17 -35.38
CA THR A 22 -44.70 -17.59 -35.28
C THR A 22 -45.35 -18.33 -36.43
N VAL A 23 -44.64 -19.24 -37.11
CA VAL A 23 -45.17 -20.51 -37.65
C VAL A 23 -43.99 -21.47 -37.96
N PRO A 24 -44.21 -22.81 -38.07
CA PRO A 24 -43.16 -23.80 -37.83
C PRO A 24 -43.02 -24.87 -38.95
N LEU A 25 -42.27 -25.94 -38.64
CA LEU A 25 -42.58 -27.36 -38.93
C LEU A 25 -41.96 -28.19 -37.76
N GLU A 26 -42.56 -29.20 -37.12
CA GLU A 26 -43.30 -30.40 -37.59
C GLU A 26 -42.36 -31.44 -38.27
N ILE A 27 -42.42 -32.76 -38.00
CA ILE A 27 -43.39 -33.57 -37.23
C ILE A 27 -42.79 -34.94 -36.78
N ASN A 28 -43.39 -35.61 -35.77
CA ASN A 28 -43.24 -37.06 -35.40
C ASN A 28 -41.88 -37.60 -34.89
N ALA A 29 -41.79 -38.69 -34.10
CA ALA A 29 -42.75 -39.45 -33.27
C ALA A 29 -42.01 -40.37 -32.25
N ALA A 30 -42.74 -41.25 -31.54
CA ALA A 30 -42.28 -42.29 -30.59
C ALA A 30 -41.40 -43.39 -31.27
N ASP A 31 -40.80 -44.40 -30.62
CA ASP A 31 -41.03 -45.17 -29.37
C ASP A 31 -39.68 -45.69 -28.80
N SER A 32 -39.44 -45.87 -27.48
CA SER A 32 -39.77 -46.99 -26.55
C SER A 32 -38.86 -48.25 -26.58
N ILE A 33 -38.72 -48.89 -25.40
CA ILE A 33 -38.33 -50.31 -25.13
C ILE A 33 -36.82 -50.75 -25.17
N THR A 34 -36.30 -50.96 -23.95
CA THR A 34 -35.40 -52.02 -23.36
C THR A 34 -34.31 -52.83 -24.11
N ASP A 35 -33.27 -53.15 -23.33
CA ASP A 35 -32.51 -54.43 -23.22
C ASP A 35 -31.52 -54.94 -24.30
N ASP A 36 -30.22 -54.79 -23.95
CA ASP A 36 -29.27 -55.86 -23.57
C ASP A 36 -28.53 -56.78 -24.60
N ASP A 37 -27.30 -57.13 -24.16
CA ASP A 37 -26.32 -58.19 -24.50
C ASP A 37 -25.72 -58.41 -25.92
N ARG A 38 -24.42 -58.74 -25.88
CA ARG A 38 -23.58 -59.57 -26.78
C ARG A 38 -23.61 -59.50 -28.32
N SER A 39 -22.50 -58.95 -28.84
CA SER A 39 -21.37 -59.69 -29.47
C SER A 39 -21.57 -60.52 -30.76
N ARG A 40 -20.79 -60.16 -31.80
CA ARG A 40 -19.77 -61.01 -32.50
C ARG A 40 -18.87 -60.11 -33.38
N LYS A 41 -17.55 -60.38 -33.53
CA LYS A 41 -16.84 -61.22 -34.53
C LYS A 41 -17.19 -60.89 -36.01
N LEU A 42 -16.36 -61.05 -37.04
CA LEU A 42 -15.07 -61.77 -37.26
C LEU A 42 -13.97 -60.79 -37.79
N GLN A 43 -12.79 -61.13 -38.35
CA GLN A 43 -12.23 -62.36 -38.97
C GLN A 43 -10.67 -62.35 -38.92
N GLU A 44 -9.98 -63.37 -38.38
CA GLU A 44 -9.15 -64.43 -39.07
C GLU A 44 -7.83 -63.93 -39.72
N HIS A 45 -6.76 -64.71 -39.93
CA HIS A 45 -6.31 -66.09 -39.62
C HIS A 45 -4.74 -66.04 -39.65
N ASP A 46 -3.88 -66.95 -39.18
CA ASP A 46 -3.93 -68.26 -38.48
C ASP A 46 -2.63 -68.38 -37.62
N ARG A 47 -2.01 -69.46 -37.10
CA ARG A 47 -2.13 -70.95 -37.04
C ARG A 47 -1.44 -71.43 -35.73
N ALA A 48 -1.58 -72.70 -35.32
CA ALA A 48 -1.17 -73.21 -33.99
C ALA A 48 -0.07 -74.29 -33.97
N THR A 49 0.55 -74.51 -32.80
CA THR A 49 1.23 -75.78 -32.37
C THR A 49 1.28 -75.90 -30.82
N LEU A 50 1.67 -77.08 -30.29
CA LEU A 50 1.38 -77.57 -28.92
C LEU A 50 2.59 -77.60 -27.93
N PRO A 51 2.36 -77.67 -26.60
CA PRO A 51 3.32 -78.08 -25.54
C PRO A 51 3.37 -79.64 -25.38
N PRO A 52 4.13 -80.31 -24.46
CA PRO A 52 4.81 -79.84 -23.23
C PRO A 52 6.33 -80.24 -23.06
N PRO A 53 6.83 -81.01 -22.04
CA PRO A 53 7.65 -80.45 -20.93
C PRO A 53 9.04 -81.11 -20.67
N LEU A 54 9.67 -80.75 -19.54
CA LEU A 54 10.95 -81.25 -18.95
C LEU A 54 12.23 -80.70 -19.63
N ASP A 55 13.42 -80.70 -19.01
CA ASP A 55 13.90 -81.46 -17.83
C ASP A 55 14.90 -80.68 -16.92
N ALA A 56 15.38 -81.31 -15.84
CA ALA A 56 16.13 -80.69 -14.74
C ALA A 56 17.65 -80.97 -14.72
N THR A 57 18.46 -80.06 -15.27
CA THR A 57 19.90 -79.90 -14.95
C THR A 57 20.32 -78.46 -15.29
N ARG A 58 21.08 -77.71 -14.48
CA ARG A 58 22.02 -78.04 -13.40
C ARG A 58 21.74 -77.28 -12.09
N ARG A 59 21.74 -77.97 -10.95
CA ARG A 59 21.91 -77.36 -9.62
C ARG A 59 23.39 -77.27 -9.25
N SER A 60 24.07 -76.27 -9.80
CA SER A 60 25.40 -75.80 -9.38
C SER A 60 25.59 -74.41 -9.98
N TRP A 61 25.80 -73.32 -9.24
CA TRP A 61 26.39 -73.23 -7.90
C TRP A 61 25.46 -72.51 -6.90
N LEU A 62 25.42 -73.04 -5.67
CA LEU A 62 24.85 -72.38 -4.50
C LEU A 62 25.97 -72.26 -3.46
N LEU A 63 26.27 -71.02 -3.02
CA LEU A 63 26.85 -70.59 -1.74
C LEU A 63 27.76 -69.35 -1.93
N GLU A 64 27.14 -68.16 -1.95
CA GLU A 64 27.81 -66.88 -1.72
C GLU A 64 26.86 -65.98 -0.90
N PRO A 65 27.33 -65.22 0.11
CA PRO A 65 26.45 -64.47 1.00
C PRO A 65 25.73 -63.28 0.32
N PRO A 66 24.56 -62.84 0.84
CA PRO A 66 23.63 -62.01 0.09
C PRO A 66 24.07 -60.54 -0.03
N GLN A 67 24.48 -60.14 -1.23
CA GLN A 67 24.58 -58.73 -1.64
C GLN A 67 23.19 -58.04 -1.54
N PRO A 68 23.10 -56.78 -1.05
CA PRO A 68 21.83 -56.10 -0.86
C PRO A 68 21.12 -55.81 -2.20
N LYS A 69 19.81 -56.11 -2.23
CA LYS A 69 18.96 -56.11 -3.44
C LYS A 69 19.12 -54.83 -4.28
N LYS A 70 19.61 -54.98 -5.53
CA LYS A 70 19.62 -53.90 -6.54
C LYS A 70 18.21 -53.29 -6.66
N LYS A 71 18.07 -52.00 -6.33
CA LYS A 71 16.80 -51.27 -6.48
C LYS A 71 16.50 -51.15 -7.98
N LYS A 72 15.30 -51.55 -8.42
CA LYS A 72 14.86 -51.32 -9.80
C LYS A 72 14.56 -49.83 -10.01
N TYR A 73 15.40 -49.18 -10.80
CA TYR A 73 15.14 -47.85 -11.39
C TYR A 73 14.25 -48.01 -12.63
N VAL A 74 13.71 -46.91 -13.13
CA VAL A 74 13.08 -46.83 -14.46
C VAL A 74 13.95 -45.88 -15.28
N ASP A 75 14.32 -46.30 -16.48
CA ASP A 75 15.12 -45.47 -17.38
C ASP A 75 14.20 -44.64 -18.29
N LEU A 76 14.45 -43.34 -18.32
CA LEU A 76 13.76 -42.35 -19.15
C LEU A 76 14.81 -41.47 -19.87
N GLY A 77 15.81 -42.10 -20.46
CA GLY A 77 16.69 -41.55 -21.49
C GLY A 77 17.76 -40.56 -21.03
N CYS A 78 17.60 -39.91 -19.87
CA CYS A 78 18.59 -38.98 -19.34
C CYS A 78 18.65 -38.85 -17.80
N MET A 79 17.76 -39.52 -17.03
CA MET A 79 17.77 -39.44 -15.56
C MET A 79 17.34 -40.77 -14.89
N LEU A 80 18.22 -41.35 -14.05
CA LEU A 80 17.87 -42.48 -13.17
C LEU A 80 17.14 -42.00 -11.90
N VAL A 81 15.82 -41.93 -11.95
CA VAL A 81 14.99 -41.63 -10.77
C VAL A 81 14.58 -42.92 -10.05
N SER A 82 14.67 -42.93 -8.71
CA SER A 82 14.19 -44.04 -7.88
C SER A 82 12.68 -44.24 -8.10
N ARG A 83 12.25 -45.48 -8.42
CA ARG A 83 10.83 -45.81 -8.69
C ARG A 83 9.89 -45.37 -7.55
N LYS A 84 10.35 -45.39 -6.29
CA LYS A 84 9.56 -44.85 -5.16
C LYS A 84 9.39 -43.33 -5.23
N ILE A 85 10.44 -42.59 -5.59
CA ILE A 85 10.38 -41.12 -5.71
C ILE A 85 9.50 -40.74 -6.90
N PHE A 86 9.68 -41.39 -8.06
CA PHE A 86 8.85 -41.13 -9.25
C PHE A 86 7.34 -41.36 -8.99
N LEU A 87 6.99 -42.46 -8.31
CA LEU A 87 5.60 -42.71 -7.92
C LEU A 87 5.08 -41.70 -6.89
N TRP A 88 5.91 -41.24 -5.96
CA TRP A 88 5.53 -40.17 -5.03
C TRP A 88 5.36 -38.82 -5.72
N THR A 89 6.23 -38.44 -6.66
CA THR A 89 6.10 -37.17 -7.40
C THR A 89 4.92 -37.18 -8.37
N LEU A 90 4.66 -38.31 -9.03
CA LEU A 90 3.47 -38.46 -9.87
C LEU A 90 2.20 -38.43 -9.01
N GLY A 91 2.23 -39.11 -7.86
CA GLY A 91 1.14 -39.09 -6.88
C GLY A 91 0.87 -37.68 -6.31
N THR A 92 1.89 -36.93 -5.92
CA THR A 92 1.70 -35.55 -5.41
C THR A 92 1.20 -34.61 -6.50
N VAL A 93 1.66 -34.71 -7.75
CA VAL A 93 1.13 -33.92 -8.88
C VAL A 93 -0.34 -34.26 -9.15
N LEU A 94 -0.72 -35.54 -9.08
CA LEU A 94 -2.11 -35.95 -9.26
C LEU A 94 -3.01 -35.48 -8.09
N VAL A 95 -2.49 -35.51 -6.86
CA VAL A 95 -3.19 -35.01 -5.67
C VAL A 95 -3.31 -33.48 -5.68
N THR A 96 -2.28 -32.73 -6.09
CA THR A 96 -2.37 -31.26 -6.18
C THR A 96 -3.26 -30.79 -7.32
N THR A 97 -3.32 -31.50 -8.45
CA THR A 97 -4.27 -31.20 -9.53
C THR A 97 -5.71 -31.56 -9.14
N LEU A 98 -5.94 -32.66 -8.41
CA LEU A 98 -7.25 -32.97 -7.82
C LEU A 98 -7.67 -31.96 -6.73
N LEU A 99 -6.74 -31.46 -5.91
CA LEU A 99 -7.01 -30.40 -4.94
C LEU A 99 -7.31 -29.06 -5.63
N ALA A 100 -6.53 -28.65 -6.63
CA ALA A 100 -6.80 -27.43 -7.39
C ALA A 100 -8.14 -27.52 -8.16
N GLY A 101 -8.44 -28.68 -8.74
CA GLY A 101 -9.71 -28.97 -9.42
C GLY A 101 -10.90 -28.97 -8.49
N SER A 102 -10.81 -29.60 -7.31
CA SER A 102 -11.88 -29.57 -6.31
C SER A 102 -12.06 -28.19 -5.69
N ILE A 103 -11.00 -27.43 -5.42
CA ILE A 103 -11.09 -26.03 -4.96
C ILE A 103 -11.78 -25.16 -6.03
N THR A 104 -11.43 -25.29 -7.32
CA THR A 104 -12.13 -24.54 -8.38
C THR A 104 -13.57 -25.00 -8.59
N MET A 105 -13.88 -26.29 -8.41
CA MET A 105 -15.27 -26.77 -8.37
C MET A 105 -16.05 -26.17 -7.20
N ILE A 106 -15.48 -26.18 -5.98
CA ILE A 106 -16.09 -25.60 -4.77
C ILE A 106 -16.27 -24.09 -4.91
N VAL A 107 -15.31 -23.35 -5.49
CA VAL A 107 -15.48 -21.90 -5.75
C VAL A 107 -16.57 -21.64 -6.81
N ARG A 108 -16.76 -22.55 -7.77
CA ARG A 108 -17.78 -22.43 -8.83
C ARG A 108 -19.17 -22.93 -8.42
N HIS A 109 -19.26 -23.81 -7.42
CA HIS A 109 -20.52 -24.39 -6.90
C HIS A 109 -20.89 -23.93 -5.48
N MET A 110 -20.02 -23.18 -4.79
CA MET A 110 -20.44 -22.43 -3.61
C MET A 110 -21.59 -21.52 -4.05
N PRO A 111 -22.79 -21.66 -3.47
CA PRO A 111 -23.89 -20.79 -3.79
C PRO A 111 -23.47 -19.38 -3.39
N HIS A 112 -23.21 -18.54 -4.39
CA HIS A 112 -23.21 -17.11 -4.14
C HIS A 112 -24.56 -16.82 -3.51
N HIS A 113 -24.57 -16.31 -2.28
CA HIS A 113 -25.72 -15.57 -1.82
C HIS A 113 -25.87 -14.40 -2.80
N LYS A 114 -26.73 -14.60 -3.81
CA LYS A 114 -27.55 -13.50 -4.29
C LYS A 114 -28.08 -12.86 -3.01
N GLN A 115 -27.73 -11.60 -2.78
CA GLN A 115 -28.50 -10.81 -1.83
C GLN A 115 -29.94 -10.97 -2.29
N THR A 116 -30.81 -11.45 -1.41
CA THR A 116 -32.23 -11.34 -1.63
C THR A 116 -32.46 -9.86 -1.90
N GLU A 117 -32.94 -9.51 -3.10
CA GLU A 117 -33.40 -8.15 -3.32
C GLU A 117 -34.42 -7.89 -2.22
N PRO A 118 -34.28 -6.80 -1.43
CA PRO A 118 -35.22 -6.54 -0.37
C PRO A 118 -36.62 -6.50 -1.00
N GLU A 119 -37.60 -7.18 -0.39
CA GLU A 119 -38.98 -7.00 -0.81
C GLU A 119 -39.25 -5.49 -0.87
N PRO A 120 -39.87 -4.98 -1.95
CA PRO A 120 -39.94 -3.55 -2.21
C PRO A 120 -40.61 -2.86 -1.03
N GLU A 121 -39.78 -2.21 -0.19
CA GLU A 121 -40.24 -1.63 1.05
C GLU A 121 -41.41 -0.71 0.75
N ASN A 122 -42.50 -0.86 1.52
CA ASN A 122 -43.70 -0.09 1.26
C ASN A 122 -43.48 1.36 1.72
N TYR A 123 -42.81 2.14 0.86
CA TYR A 123 -42.42 3.52 1.12
C TYR A 123 -43.62 4.41 1.42
N THR A 124 -44.82 4.06 0.94
CA THR A 124 -46.08 4.73 1.32
C THR A 124 -46.41 4.52 2.81
N VAL A 125 -46.23 3.30 3.34
CA VAL A 125 -46.39 3.02 4.78
C VAL A 125 -45.29 3.68 5.61
N ALA A 126 -44.04 3.70 5.14
CA ALA A 126 -42.94 4.38 5.81
C ALA A 126 -43.18 5.91 5.86
N LEU A 127 -43.54 6.52 4.73
CA LEU A 127 -43.87 7.94 4.61
C LEU A 127 -45.03 8.34 5.52
N ARG A 128 -46.13 7.56 5.51
CA ARG A 128 -47.29 7.80 6.35
C ARG A 128 -46.94 7.79 7.84
N LYS A 129 -46.12 6.83 8.29
CA LYS A 129 -45.60 6.79 9.66
C LYS A 129 -44.70 7.98 9.99
N ALA A 130 -43.83 8.40 9.05
CA ALA A 130 -42.95 9.55 9.22
C ALA A 130 -43.72 10.89 9.31
N LEU A 131 -44.86 11.01 8.62
CA LEU A 131 -45.76 12.16 8.79
C LEU A 131 -46.52 12.08 10.12
N MET A 132 -47.08 10.92 10.48
CA MET A 132 -47.79 10.70 11.75
C MET A 132 -46.92 10.98 13.00
N PHE A 133 -45.59 10.92 12.90
CA PHE A 133 -44.69 11.40 13.95
C PHE A 133 -44.92 12.90 14.26
N PHE A 134 -45.01 13.77 13.25
CA PHE A 134 -45.30 15.18 13.47
C PHE A 134 -46.68 15.39 14.10
N ASN A 135 -47.70 14.60 13.72
CA ASN A 135 -49.02 14.62 14.38
C ASN A 135 -48.92 14.30 15.88
N ALA A 136 -48.01 13.39 16.27
CA ALA A 136 -47.75 13.04 17.65
C ALA A 136 -46.97 14.14 18.41
N GLN A 137 -46.18 14.97 17.70
CA GLN A 137 -45.45 16.10 18.26
C GLN A 137 -46.24 17.42 18.36
N LYS A 138 -47.46 17.54 17.80
CA LYS A 138 -48.21 18.82 17.82
C LYS A 138 -48.48 19.31 19.25
N SER A 139 -48.16 20.57 19.53
CA SER A 139 -48.47 21.25 20.79
C SER A 139 -49.69 22.16 20.62
N GLY A 140 -50.53 22.32 21.65
CA GLY A 140 -51.70 23.20 21.61
C GLY A 140 -53.02 22.45 21.45
N LYS A 141 -54.06 23.18 21.01
CA LYS A 141 -55.38 22.59 20.72
C LYS A 141 -55.36 21.80 19.42
N LEU A 142 -55.53 20.49 19.47
CA LEU A 142 -55.40 19.61 18.32
C LEU A 142 -56.62 19.67 17.39
N PRO A 143 -56.43 19.47 16.06
CA PRO A 143 -57.55 19.28 15.15
C PRO A 143 -58.21 17.91 15.38
N GLU A 144 -59.53 17.82 15.21
CA GLU A 144 -60.31 16.57 15.38
C GLU A 144 -59.78 15.41 14.52
N HIS A 145 -59.14 15.74 13.39
CA HIS A 145 -58.60 14.81 12.39
C HIS A 145 -57.09 14.53 12.59
N ASN A 146 -56.52 14.76 13.77
CA ASN A 146 -55.07 14.59 14.01
C ASN A 146 -54.56 13.14 13.82
N ASN A 147 -55.44 12.14 13.75
CA ASN A 147 -55.11 10.72 13.50
C ASN A 147 -54.15 10.05 14.52
N VAL A 148 -53.95 10.66 15.70
CA VAL A 148 -53.16 10.12 16.82
C VAL A 148 -54.05 10.10 18.06
N THR A 149 -54.64 8.94 18.37
CA THR A 149 -55.75 8.79 19.32
C THR A 149 -55.37 8.91 20.80
N TRP A 150 -54.08 8.98 21.13
CA TRP A 150 -53.55 9.07 22.49
C TRP A 150 -53.00 10.46 22.84
N ARG A 151 -52.97 11.39 21.88
CA ARG A 151 -52.64 12.81 22.09
C ARG A 151 -53.93 13.62 22.29
N GLY A 152 -53.87 14.65 23.13
CA GLY A 152 -54.95 15.58 23.41
C GLY A 152 -54.50 17.04 23.39
N ASP A 153 -55.43 17.94 23.69
CA ASP A 153 -55.14 19.38 23.82
C ASP A 153 -54.13 19.63 24.95
N SER A 154 -53.00 20.27 24.62
CA SER A 154 -51.85 20.41 25.54
C SER A 154 -51.28 21.83 25.57
N CYS A 155 -50.61 22.22 26.67
CA CYS A 155 -49.93 23.52 26.83
C CYS A 155 -50.77 24.74 26.39
N LEU A 156 -52.07 24.76 26.72
CA LEU A 156 -53.02 25.76 26.20
C LEU A 156 -52.81 27.19 26.71
N GLN A 157 -51.88 27.44 27.63
CA GLN A 157 -51.54 28.78 28.14
C GLN A 157 -50.24 29.37 27.59
N ASP A 158 -49.51 28.63 26.73
CA ASP A 158 -48.25 29.06 26.12
C ASP A 158 -48.37 30.50 25.56
N GLY A 159 -47.67 31.45 26.17
CA GLY A 159 -47.62 32.86 25.75
C GLY A 159 -48.85 33.73 26.06
N LYS A 160 -49.79 33.30 26.91
CA LYS A 160 -51.00 34.08 27.25
C LYS A 160 -50.88 34.90 28.53
N ASP A 161 -50.29 34.34 29.59
CA ASP A 161 -50.31 34.95 30.93
C ASP A 161 -49.20 35.99 31.16
N GLN A 162 -48.25 36.12 30.23
CA GLN A 162 -47.15 37.11 30.32
C GLN A 162 -47.58 38.51 29.83
N THR A 163 -48.23 39.26 30.73
CA THR A 163 -48.72 40.62 30.47
C THR A 163 -47.59 41.57 30.05
N GLY A 164 -47.71 42.16 28.84
CA GLY A 164 -46.77 43.14 28.30
C GLY A 164 -45.86 42.64 27.18
N GLY A 165 -45.96 41.36 26.79
CA GLY A 165 -45.25 40.82 25.62
C GLY A 165 -45.67 41.43 24.28
N PHE A 166 -44.78 41.33 23.28
CA PHE A 166 -45.06 41.69 21.88
C PHE A 166 -45.86 40.61 21.13
N TYR A 167 -45.92 39.40 21.70
CA TYR A 167 -46.79 38.29 21.31
C TYR A 167 -48.08 38.30 22.15
N LYS A 168 -49.09 37.52 21.74
CA LYS A 168 -50.42 37.46 22.40
C LYS A 168 -50.94 36.05 22.67
N ASP A 169 -50.35 35.06 22.01
CA ASP A 169 -50.73 33.65 22.02
C ASP A 169 -49.56 32.91 21.35
N LEU A 170 -49.04 31.86 21.99
CA LEU A 170 -47.99 30.99 21.46
C LEU A 170 -48.43 29.51 21.49
N VAL A 171 -49.73 29.25 21.65
CA VAL A 171 -50.33 27.92 21.53
C VAL A 171 -50.21 27.44 20.08
N GLY A 172 -49.84 26.18 19.87
CA GLY A 172 -49.47 25.64 18.55
C GLY A 172 -48.00 25.23 18.49
N GLY A 173 -47.54 24.89 17.28
CA GLY A 173 -46.17 24.45 17.02
C GLY A 173 -45.96 22.98 17.35
N TYR A 174 -44.71 22.57 17.43
CA TYR A 174 -44.30 21.20 17.73
C TYR A 174 -43.46 21.15 19.01
N TYR A 175 -43.55 20.03 19.72
CA TYR A 175 -42.55 19.60 20.69
C TYR A 175 -41.34 19.03 19.96
N ASP A 176 -40.14 19.29 20.48
CA ASP A 176 -38.90 19.03 19.77
C ASP A 176 -38.56 17.54 19.66
N ALA A 177 -38.45 16.85 20.81
CA ALA A 177 -37.97 15.47 20.87
C ALA A 177 -38.91 14.58 21.71
N GLY A 178 -38.41 13.99 22.79
CA GLY A 178 -39.23 13.26 23.78
C GLY A 178 -39.75 14.14 24.91
N ASP A 179 -39.49 15.45 24.84
CA ASP A 179 -39.84 16.48 25.79
C ASP A 179 -41.05 17.31 25.33
N ALA A 180 -41.44 18.32 26.10
CA ALA A 180 -42.53 19.25 25.78
C ALA A 180 -42.03 20.70 25.55
N THR A 181 -40.72 20.92 25.45
CA THR A 181 -40.13 22.22 25.11
C THR A 181 -40.24 22.48 23.61
N LYS A 182 -40.49 23.75 23.26
CA LYS A 182 -40.66 24.20 21.86
C LYS A 182 -39.45 25.02 21.42
N PHE A 183 -38.41 24.35 20.95
CA PHE A 183 -37.20 24.99 20.42
C PHE A 183 -37.43 25.45 18.97
N ASN A 184 -37.50 26.76 18.73
CA ASN A 184 -37.89 27.27 17.40
C ASN A 184 -36.82 27.05 16.32
N PHE A 185 -35.55 26.82 16.67
CA PHE A 185 -34.44 26.63 15.72
C PHE A 185 -34.47 25.25 15.01
N PRO A 186 -34.42 24.10 15.71
CA PRO A 186 -34.62 22.79 15.08
C PRO A 186 -36.01 22.64 14.45
N MET A 187 -37.05 23.20 15.07
CA MET A 187 -38.41 23.18 14.52
C MET A 187 -38.51 23.90 13.17
N SER A 188 -37.85 25.06 13.01
CA SER A 188 -37.86 25.77 11.72
C SER A 188 -37.08 25.02 10.65
N TYR A 189 -35.90 24.47 10.97
CA TYR A 189 -35.19 23.56 10.07
C TYR A 189 -36.06 22.37 9.62
N ALA A 190 -36.77 21.71 10.54
CA ALA A 190 -37.67 20.61 10.20
C ALA A 190 -38.80 21.04 9.24
N MET A 191 -39.39 22.23 9.44
CA MET A 191 -40.40 22.79 8.53
C MET A 191 -39.81 23.20 7.17
N THR A 192 -38.58 23.73 7.12
CA THR A 192 -37.87 24.00 5.85
C THR A 192 -37.63 22.71 5.08
N MET A 193 -37.18 21.64 5.75
CA MET A 193 -36.90 20.34 5.12
C MET A 193 -38.18 19.61 4.66
N LEU A 194 -39.27 19.64 5.45
CA LEU A 194 -40.58 19.16 4.99
C LEU A 194 -41.03 19.94 3.75
N SER A 195 -40.97 21.27 3.79
CA SER A 195 -41.36 22.13 2.67
C SER A 195 -40.54 21.84 1.41
N TRP A 196 -39.23 21.70 1.53
CA TRP A 196 -38.35 21.30 0.43
C TRP A 196 -38.75 19.94 -0.15
N SER A 197 -39.01 18.94 0.70
CA SER A 197 -39.44 17.62 0.24
C SER A 197 -40.75 17.67 -0.57
N VAL A 198 -41.68 18.56 -0.23
CA VAL A 198 -42.92 18.77 -0.98
C VAL A 198 -42.67 19.52 -2.28
N ILE A 199 -41.75 20.50 -2.31
CA ILE A 199 -41.36 21.21 -3.52
C ILE A 199 -40.74 20.27 -4.56
N GLU A 200 -39.88 19.33 -4.14
CA GLU A 200 -39.27 18.35 -5.04
C GLU A 200 -40.22 17.21 -5.42
N TYR A 201 -40.99 16.69 -4.45
CA TYR A 201 -41.70 15.42 -4.58
C TYR A 201 -43.22 15.52 -4.48
N SER A 202 -43.83 16.70 -4.68
CA SER A 202 -45.29 16.94 -4.64
C SER A 202 -46.11 15.86 -5.38
N ALA A 203 -45.68 15.47 -6.59
CA ALA A 203 -46.35 14.43 -7.37
C ALA A 203 -46.29 13.03 -6.73
N LYS A 204 -45.24 12.71 -5.97
CA LYS A 204 -45.10 11.46 -5.21
C LYS A 204 -45.95 11.48 -3.95
N TYR A 205 -45.94 12.59 -3.20
CA TYR A 205 -46.88 12.81 -2.08
C TYR A 205 -48.34 12.67 -2.53
N LYS A 206 -48.70 13.23 -3.70
CA LYS A 206 -50.04 13.09 -4.27
C LYS A 206 -50.37 11.65 -4.65
N ALA A 207 -49.43 10.94 -5.27
CA ALA A 207 -49.60 9.51 -5.61
C ALA A 207 -49.69 8.60 -4.37
N ALA A 208 -49.08 9.00 -3.25
CA ALA A 208 -49.17 8.31 -1.95
C ALA A 208 -50.47 8.63 -1.18
N GLY A 209 -51.24 9.66 -1.58
CA GLY A 209 -52.41 10.15 -0.84
C GLY A 209 -52.07 11.05 0.37
N GLU A 210 -50.81 11.43 0.54
CA GLU A 210 -50.29 12.11 1.74
C GLU A 210 -50.01 13.61 1.52
N LEU A 211 -50.29 14.18 0.33
CA LEU A 211 -49.98 15.58 0.00
C LEU A 211 -50.70 16.60 0.89
N ASP A 212 -52.00 16.43 1.11
CA ASP A 212 -52.77 17.38 1.93
C ASP A 212 -52.41 17.26 3.42
N HIS A 213 -52.02 16.05 3.86
CA HIS A 213 -51.52 15.77 5.20
C HIS A 213 -50.18 16.46 5.48
N VAL A 214 -49.18 16.32 4.60
CA VAL A 214 -47.90 17.05 4.75
C VAL A 214 -48.08 18.57 4.60
N LYS A 215 -49.04 19.04 3.78
CA LYS A 215 -49.41 20.46 3.76
C LYS A 215 -49.98 20.91 5.11
N GLU A 216 -50.90 20.17 5.73
CA GLU A 216 -51.41 20.50 7.07
C GLU A 216 -50.27 20.62 8.11
N LEU A 217 -49.31 19.70 8.08
CA LEU A 217 -48.16 19.70 9.00
C LEU A 217 -47.23 20.90 8.80
N ILE A 218 -46.91 21.26 7.56
CA ILE A 218 -46.14 22.48 7.25
C ILE A 218 -46.91 23.73 7.70
N LYS A 219 -48.23 23.77 7.44
CA LYS A 219 -49.11 24.89 7.85
C LYS A 219 -49.12 25.06 9.36
N TRP A 220 -49.15 23.98 10.13
CA TRP A 220 -49.16 23.98 11.59
C TRP A 220 -47.92 24.67 12.18
N GLY A 221 -46.73 24.32 11.68
CA GLY A 221 -45.48 24.98 12.08
C GLY A 221 -45.40 26.42 11.61
N ALA A 222 -45.76 26.69 10.36
CA ALA A 222 -45.72 28.04 9.77
C ALA A 222 -46.69 29.03 10.45
N ASP A 223 -47.91 28.59 10.81
CA ASP A 223 -48.86 29.42 11.55
C ASP A 223 -48.39 29.73 12.96
N TYR A 224 -47.71 28.79 13.63
CA TYR A 224 -47.07 29.03 14.93
C TYR A 224 -45.90 30.02 14.82
N PHE A 225 -45.03 29.89 13.82
CA PHE A 225 -43.95 30.85 13.57
C PHE A 225 -44.47 32.27 13.31
N LEU A 226 -45.61 32.43 12.65
CA LEU A 226 -46.26 33.74 12.49
C LEU A 226 -46.78 34.35 13.81
N LYS A 227 -46.76 33.63 14.93
CA LYS A 227 -47.05 34.15 16.28
C LYS A 227 -45.81 34.53 17.09
N THR A 228 -44.63 34.00 16.78
CA THR A 228 -43.40 34.19 17.58
C THR A 228 -42.74 35.57 17.37
N PHE A 229 -43.26 36.38 16.46
CA PHE A 229 -42.84 37.76 16.19
C PHE A 229 -44.04 38.58 15.68
N ASN A 230 -43.89 39.91 15.59
CA ASN A 230 -44.93 40.75 15.00
C ASN A 230 -44.96 40.57 13.46
N SER A 231 -45.62 39.51 13.01
CA SER A 231 -45.73 39.13 11.59
C SER A 231 -46.63 40.03 10.73
N SER A 232 -47.11 41.15 11.29
CA SER A 232 -47.79 42.23 10.57
C SER A 232 -46.92 43.48 10.37
N ALA A 233 -45.65 43.44 10.81
CA ALA A 233 -44.71 44.56 10.69
C ALA A 233 -43.61 44.28 9.65
N ASP A 234 -43.18 45.32 8.94
CA ASP A 234 -42.08 45.27 7.97
C ASP A 234 -40.69 45.06 8.60
N THR A 235 -40.55 45.33 9.88
CA THR A 235 -39.33 45.18 10.69
C THR A 235 -39.70 44.78 12.12
N ILE A 236 -38.77 44.09 12.79
CA ILE A 236 -38.85 43.71 14.20
C ILE A 236 -37.49 43.93 14.88
N ASP A 237 -37.49 43.99 16.20
CA ASP A 237 -36.32 44.09 17.08
C ASP A 237 -36.17 42.87 18.03
N VAL A 238 -37.25 42.12 18.22
CA VAL A 238 -37.38 40.96 19.10
C VAL A 238 -38.18 39.83 18.44
N MET A 239 -37.83 38.59 18.77
CA MET A 239 -38.58 37.38 18.41
C MET A 239 -38.53 36.34 19.54
N VAL A 240 -39.50 35.43 19.62
CA VAL A 240 -39.48 34.32 20.58
C VAL A 240 -38.57 33.20 20.05
N GLU A 241 -37.64 32.76 20.90
CA GLU A 241 -36.69 31.70 20.62
C GLU A 241 -37.19 30.32 21.10
N GLN A 242 -37.88 30.30 22.25
CA GLN A 242 -38.28 29.08 22.93
C GLN A 242 -39.55 29.30 23.77
N VAL A 243 -40.34 28.24 23.97
CA VAL A 243 -41.42 28.19 24.97
C VAL A 243 -41.31 26.89 25.76
N GLY A 244 -41.36 27.00 27.09
CA GLY A 244 -40.96 25.93 28.02
C GLY A 244 -39.47 26.06 28.40
N SER A 245 -39.11 25.51 29.56
CA SER A 245 -37.75 25.51 30.09
C SER A 245 -37.24 24.07 30.12
N GLY A 246 -36.21 23.76 29.32
CA GLY A 246 -35.69 22.39 29.20
C GLY A 246 -35.22 21.78 30.52
N HIS A 247 -34.89 22.59 31.54
CA HIS A 247 -34.52 22.05 32.86
C HIS A 247 -35.73 21.45 33.59
N ASP A 248 -36.81 22.23 33.71
CA ASP A 248 -38.05 21.83 34.41
C ASP A 248 -38.81 20.77 33.62
N ASP A 249 -38.80 20.91 32.29
CA ASP A 249 -39.47 20.05 31.31
C ASP A 249 -38.75 18.69 31.15
N HIS A 250 -37.43 18.61 31.40
CA HIS A 250 -36.69 17.33 31.45
C HIS A 250 -36.59 16.74 32.86
N TYR A 251 -36.94 17.50 33.91
CA TYR A 251 -37.02 16.99 35.29
C TYR A 251 -38.26 16.11 35.51
N CYS A 252 -39.38 16.41 34.85
CA CYS A 252 -40.65 15.70 35.04
C CYS A 252 -41.05 14.84 33.82
N TRP A 253 -41.02 13.51 33.97
CA TRP A 253 -41.51 12.60 32.92
C TRP A 253 -43.04 12.47 32.97
N MET A 254 -43.75 13.32 32.23
CA MET A 254 -45.21 13.37 32.19
C MET A 254 -45.77 13.52 30.77
N ARG A 255 -47.09 13.38 30.59
CA ARG A 255 -47.75 13.64 29.30
C ARG A 255 -47.89 15.15 29.08
N PRO A 256 -47.77 15.67 27.85
CA PRO A 256 -47.90 17.11 27.60
C PRO A 256 -49.31 17.67 27.92
N GLU A 257 -50.33 16.81 27.94
CA GLU A 257 -51.69 17.13 28.39
C GLU A 257 -51.81 17.33 29.91
N ASP A 258 -50.89 16.79 30.70
CA ASP A 258 -50.91 16.85 32.18
C ASP A 258 -50.05 17.99 32.76
N ILE A 259 -49.32 18.75 31.94
CA ILE A 259 -48.35 19.75 32.40
C ILE A 259 -49.03 20.88 33.20
N ASP A 260 -48.59 21.05 34.44
CA ASP A 260 -49.09 22.03 35.42
C ASP A 260 -48.05 23.11 35.82
N TYR A 261 -46.77 22.95 35.45
CA TYR A 261 -45.70 23.93 35.70
C TYR A 261 -45.73 25.14 34.74
N GLU A 262 -45.17 26.27 35.17
CA GLU A 262 -45.08 27.47 34.33
C GLU A 262 -44.13 27.26 33.14
N ARG A 263 -44.63 27.53 31.93
CA ARG A 263 -43.88 27.38 30.68
C ARG A 263 -43.36 28.73 30.19
N ILE A 264 -42.19 29.08 30.70
CA ILE A 264 -41.49 30.35 30.40
C ILE A 264 -41.33 30.56 28.89
N VAL A 265 -41.63 31.76 28.42
CA VAL A 265 -41.34 32.21 27.05
C VAL A 265 -39.97 32.90 27.03
N THR A 266 -39.07 32.48 26.13
CA THR A 266 -37.75 33.09 25.97
C THR A 266 -37.71 34.03 24.76
N PRO A 267 -37.77 35.36 24.96
CA PRO A 267 -37.54 36.33 23.88
C PRO A 267 -36.04 36.52 23.62
N CYS A 268 -35.64 36.53 22.35
CA CYS A 268 -34.33 36.98 21.91
C CYS A 268 -34.40 38.44 21.44
N TYR A 269 -33.48 39.25 21.98
CA TYR A 269 -33.22 40.62 21.54
C TYR A 269 -31.84 40.68 20.85
N GLY A 270 -31.81 41.16 19.60
CA GLY A 270 -30.59 41.62 18.94
C GLY A 270 -29.46 40.61 18.70
N SER A 271 -29.68 39.30 18.85
CA SER A 271 -28.58 38.31 18.93
C SER A 271 -28.85 36.95 18.25
N CYS A 272 -30.00 36.75 17.62
CA CYS A 272 -30.46 35.48 17.06
C CYS A 272 -30.50 35.47 15.51
N SER A 273 -29.38 35.82 14.87
CA SER A 273 -29.28 35.88 13.39
C SER A 273 -29.62 34.54 12.73
N HIS A 274 -29.04 33.44 13.22
CA HIS A 274 -29.32 32.05 12.79
C HIS A 274 -30.81 31.71 12.84
N LEU A 275 -31.50 32.02 13.94
CA LEU A 275 -32.91 31.68 14.13
C LEU A 275 -33.80 32.51 13.20
N GLY A 276 -33.56 33.83 13.11
CA GLY A 276 -34.30 34.68 12.18
C GLY A 276 -34.14 34.22 10.73
N ALA A 277 -32.94 33.77 10.35
CA ALA A 277 -32.65 33.31 8.99
C ALA A 277 -33.21 31.90 8.69
N GLU A 278 -33.17 30.95 9.64
CA GLU A 278 -33.83 29.64 9.46
C GLU A 278 -35.37 29.76 9.50
N MET A 279 -35.93 30.58 10.40
CA MET A 279 -37.38 30.84 10.38
C MET A 279 -37.80 31.56 9.10
N ALA A 280 -36.95 32.42 8.52
CA ALA A 280 -37.17 32.97 7.18
C ALA A 280 -37.12 31.89 6.09
N ALA A 281 -36.18 30.93 6.16
CA ALA A 281 -36.12 29.78 5.26
C ALA A 281 -37.39 28.91 5.34
N ALA A 282 -37.87 28.64 6.55
CA ALA A 282 -39.09 27.87 6.79
C ALA A 282 -40.33 28.55 6.21
N LEU A 283 -40.53 29.85 6.48
CA LEU A 283 -41.66 30.60 5.93
C LEU A 283 -41.55 30.79 4.40
N ALA A 284 -40.35 31.04 3.88
CA ALA A 284 -40.13 31.20 2.44
C ALA A 284 -40.39 29.90 1.67
N SER A 285 -39.83 28.77 2.11
CA SER A 285 -40.08 27.45 1.50
C SER A 285 -41.55 27.05 1.61
N ALA A 286 -42.19 27.20 2.78
CA ALA A 286 -43.62 26.97 2.95
C ALA A 286 -44.47 27.84 2.00
N SER A 287 -44.08 29.09 1.73
CA SER A 287 -44.80 29.97 0.80
C SER A 287 -44.86 29.44 -0.63
N ILE A 288 -43.87 28.63 -1.04
CA ILE A 288 -43.83 27.96 -2.35
C ILE A 288 -44.79 26.76 -2.36
N VAL A 289 -44.83 25.99 -1.26
CA VAL A 289 -45.78 24.87 -1.06
C VAL A 289 -47.24 25.35 -1.08
N PHE A 290 -47.49 26.56 -0.58
CA PHE A 290 -48.80 27.22 -0.53
C PHE A 290 -49.06 28.22 -1.66
N LYS A 291 -48.30 28.18 -2.76
CA LYS A 291 -48.46 29.10 -3.90
C LYS A 291 -49.84 29.03 -4.57
N ASP A 292 -50.60 27.97 -4.33
CA ASP A 292 -52.02 27.82 -4.68
C ASP A 292 -52.93 28.75 -3.85
N ASN A 293 -52.68 28.90 -2.55
CA ASN A 293 -53.32 29.91 -1.71
C ASN A 293 -52.48 31.21 -1.70
N ARG A 294 -52.68 32.04 -2.74
CA ARG A 294 -51.94 33.30 -2.93
C ARG A 294 -51.91 34.20 -1.70
N VAL A 295 -53.02 34.34 -0.97
CA VAL A 295 -53.11 35.21 0.23
C VAL A 295 -52.23 34.66 1.35
N TYR A 296 -52.29 33.36 1.61
CA TYR A 296 -51.46 32.70 2.63
C TYR A 296 -49.98 32.69 2.25
N SER A 297 -49.66 32.36 1.00
CA SER A 297 -48.31 32.45 0.43
C SER A 297 -47.72 33.86 0.59
N GLN A 298 -48.48 34.91 0.28
CA GLN A 298 -48.04 36.30 0.46
C GLN A 298 -47.81 36.66 1.94
N LYS A 299 -48.63 36.17 2.87
CA LYS A 299 -48.42 36.34 4.33
C LYS A 299 -47.11 35.67 4.77
N LEU A 300 -46.85 34.45 4.32
CA LEU A 300 -45.62 33.71 4.59
C LEU A 300 -44.38 34.43 4.02
N VAL A 301 -44.45 34.91 2.78
CA VAL A 301 -43.38 35.73 2.16
C VAL A 301 -43.11 37.01 2.94
N HIS A 302 -44.15 37.71 3.41
CA HIS A 302 -43.98 38.92 4.23
C HIS A 302 -43.26 38.59 5.54
N GLY A 303 -43.72 37.59 6.28
CA GLY A 303 -43.07 37.12 7.51
C GLY A 303 -41.61 36.70 7.30
N ALA A 304 -41.33 35.96 6.23
CA ALA A 304 -39.96 35.57 5.85
C ALA A 304 -39.05 36.77 5.57
N LYS A 305 -39.56 37.78 4.86
CA LYS A 305 -38.82 39.03 4.59
C LYS A 305 -38.52 39.80 5.87
N THR A 306 -39.48 39.93 6.78
CA THR A 306 -39.31 40.61 8.07
C THR A 306 -38.26 39.91 8.94
N LEU A 307 -38.34 38.58 9.06
CA LEU A 307 -37.35 37.78 9.79
C LEU A 307 -35.95 37.85 9.19
N TYR A 308 -35.82 37.82 7.86
CA TYR A 308 -34.51 37.91 7.20
C TYR A 308 -33.89 39.31 7.33
N LYS A 309 -34.68 40.38 7.18
CA LYS A 309 -34.23 41.76 7.49
C LYS A 309 -33.70 41.85 8.92
N TYR A 310 -34.39 41.23 9.88
CA TYR A 310 -33.97 41.18 11.28
C TYR A 310 -32.65 40.42 11.45
N ALA A 311 -32.57 39.20 10.93
CA ALA A 311 -31.38 38.36 10.98
C ALA A 311 -30.15 39.06 10.40
N ASP A 312 -30.31 39.73 9.25
CA ASP A 312 -29.26 40.49 8.59
C ASP A 312 -28.88 41.77 9.35
N PHE A 313 -29.81 42.42 10.06
CA PHE A 313 -29.53 43.60 10.89
C PHE A 313 -28.82 43.27 12.22
N VAL A 314 -29.08 42.10 12.81
CA VAL A 314 -28.47 41.72 14.09
C VAL A 314 -27.11 41.04 13.97
N LYS A 315 -26.75 40.55 12.77
CA LYS A 315 -25.47 39.84 12.52
C LYS A 315 -24.23 40.63 12.97
N ASP A 316 -24.25 41.96 12.79
CA ASP A 316 -23.12 42.84 13.05
C ASP A 316 -23.06 43.35 14.52
N LYS A 317 -24.03 42.97 15.38
CA LYS A 317 -24.15 43.47 16.76
C LYS A 317 -23.37 42.69 17.83
N ASN A 318 -22.52 41.75 17.41
CA ASN A 318 -21.71 40.87 18.24
C ASN A 318 -22.52 39.93 19.16
N SER A 319 -22.67 38.67 18.74
CA SER A 319 -23.24 37.60 19.56
C SER A 319 -22.30 37.22 20.71
N LYS A 320 -22.34 37.97 21.81
CA LYS A 320 -21.91 37.44 23.12
C LYS A 320 -22.71 36.17 23.37
N ASN A 321 -22.02 35.05 23.66
CA ASN A 321 -22.66 33.76 23.93
C ASN A 321 -23.73 33.92 25.02
N GLN A 322 -25.01 33.90 24.63
CA GLN A 322 -26.05 33.46 25.55
C GLN A 322 -25.80 31.97 25.82
N SER A 323 -25.88 31.56 27.08
CA SER A 323 -25.56 30.20 27.52
C SER A 323 -26.69 29.24 27.16
N ARG A 324 -26.80 28.87 25.88
CA ARG A 324 -27.73 27.86 25.40
C ARG A 324 -27.18 26.47 25.71
N GLU A 325 -27.98 25.71 26.46
CA GLU A 325 -27.64 24.38 26.95
C GLU A 325 -27.93 23.28 25.91
N PHE A 326 -29.00 23.44 25.13
CA PHE A 326 -29.47 22.45 24.14
C PHE A 326 -29.05 22.84 22.71
N TYR A 327 -29.89 23.60 21.99
CA TYR A 327 -29.68 23.97 20.59
C TYR A 327 -28.79 25.21 20.43
N LYS A 328 -27.50 25.05 20.74
CA LYS A 328 -26.48 26.07 20.51
C LYS A 328 -26.08 26.10 19.03
N SER A 329 -26.24 27.24 18.35
CA SER A 329 -25.72 27.39 16.98
C SER A 329 -24.20 27.55 16.99
N SER A 330 -23.52 26.92 16.03
CA SER A 330 -22.06 27.03 15.84
C SER A 330 -21.67 28.16 14.88
N LEU A 331 -22.54 28.44 13.90
CA LEU A 331 -22.43 29.52 12.93
C LEU A 331 -23.82 30.20 12.76
N PHE A 332 -23.87 31.25 11.95
CA PHE A 332 -25.13 31.89 11.50
C PHE A 332 -25.10 32.36 10.03
N TRP A 333 -23.92 32.34 9.40
CA TRP A 333 -23.70 32.87 8.06
C TRP A 333 -24.24 31.93 6.97
N ASP A 334 -24.27 30.62 7.25
CA ASP A 334 -24.90 29.63 6.39
C ASP A 334 -26.43 29.57 6.55
N GLU A 335 -27.01 29.90 7.71
CA GLU A 335 -28.46 30.21 7.78
C GLU A 335 -28.81 31.44 6.94
N LEU A 336 -27.99 32.51 6.94
CA LEU A 336 -28.22 33.66 6.06
C LEU A 336 -28.10 33.25 4.58
N LEU A 337 -27.10 32.42 4.22
CA LEU A 337 -26.96 31.85 2.88
C LEU A 337 -28.21 31.02 2.46
N TRP A 338 -28.73 30.22 3.39
CA TRP A 338 -29.87 29.32 3.23
C TRP A 338 -31.22 30.05 3.13
N GLY A 339 -31.51 30.93 4.09
CA GLY A 339 -32.71 31.76 4.11
C GLY A 339 -32.75 32.75 2.94
N GLY A 340 -31.60 33.29 2.53
CA GLY A 340 -31.47 34.12 1.34
C GLY A 340 -31.77 33.36 0.05
N ALA A 341 -31.24 32.14 -0.09
CA ALA A 341 -31.54 31.27 -1.23
C ALA A 341 -33.04 30.91 -1.29
N TRP A 342 -33.66 30.57 -0.16
CA TRP A 342 -35.10 30.30 -0.08
C TRP A 342 -35.96 31.54 -0.39
N LEU A 343 -35.57 32.72 0.10
CA LEU A 343 -36.25 33.98 -0.25
C LEU A 343 -36.11 34.32 -1.73
N TYR A 344 -34.97 34.04 -2.36
CA TYR A 344 -34.84 34.14 -3.82
C TYR A 344 -35.82 33.20 -4.53
N TYR A 345 -35.84 31.90 -4.20
CA TYR A 345 -36.77 30.93 -4.80
C TYR A 345 -38.25 31.28 -4.56
N ALA A 346 -38.59 31.88 -3.41
CA ALA A 346 -39.96 32.27 -3.08
C ALA A 346 -40.42 33.57 -3.76
N THR A 347 -39.50 34.49 -4.08
CA THR A 347 -39.85 35.86 -4.51
C THR A 347 -39.36 36.26 -5.91
N GLY A 348 -38.36 35.57 -6.46
CA GLY A 348 -37.66 35.95 -7.68
C GLY A 348 -36.80 37.22 -7.56
N ASN A 349 -36.69 37.82 -6.36
CA ASN A 349 -35.99 39.09 -6.17
C ASN A 349 -34.46 38.89 -6.17
N VAL A 350 -33.80 39.41 -7.21
CA VAL A 350 -32.35 39.27 -7.45
C VAL A 350 -31.48 39.77 -6.30
N THR A 351 -31.92 40.73 -5.48
CA THR A 351 -31.10 41.24 -4.37
C THR A 351 -30.79 40.16 -3.31
N TYR A 352 -31.59 39.10 -3.23
CA TYR A 352 -31.26 37.94 -2.40
C TYR A 352 -30.22 37.04 -3.08
N LEU A 353 -30.29 36.88 -4.41
CA LEU A 353 -29.28 36.15 -5.18
C LEU A 353 -27.91 36.86 -5.10
N ASP A 354 -27.87 38.18 -5.33
CA ASP A 354 -26.68 39.02 -5.24
C ASP A 354 -25.98 38.83 -3.88
N HIS A 355 -26.77 38.76 -2.80
CA HIS A 355 -26.25 38.59 -1.45
C HIS A 355 -25.67 37.18 -1.23
N VAL A 356 -26.40 36.11 -1.55
CA VAL A 356 -25.94 34.72 -1.31
C VAL A 356 -24.88 34.23 -2.31
N THR A 357 -24.70 34.92 -3.43
CA THR A 357 -23.61 34.67 -4.38
C THR A 357 -22.40 35.58 -4.18
N SER A 358 -22.40 36.42 -3.14
CA SER A 358 -21.23 37.26 -2.83
C SER A 358 -20.08 36.44 -2.22
N HIS A 359 -18.85 36.74 -2.64
CA HIS A 359 -17.63 36.08 -2.15
C HIS A 359 -17.46 36.20 -0.63
N ASP A 360 -17.88 37.32 -0.03
CA ASP A 360 -17.79 37.50 1.42
C ASP A 360 -18.76 36.59 2.18
N MET A 361 -20.01 36.44 1.71
CA MET A 361 -20.97 35.50 2.29
C MET A 361 -20.49 34.05 2.15
N ALA A 362 -20.05 33.63 0.96
CA ALA A 362 -19.49 32.30 0.76
C ALA A 362 -18.31 32.01 1.72
N ARG A 363 -17.42 32.99 1.89
CA ARG A 363 -16.26 32.90 2.80
C ARG A 363 -16.64 32.81 4.27
N LYS A 364 -17.64 33.58 4.70
CA LYS A 364 -18.12 33.63 6.09
C LYS A 364 -18.98 32.41 6.45
N ALA A 365 -19.77 31.89 5.51
CA ALA A 365 -20.60 30.69 5.63
C ALA A 365 -19.80 29.37 5.56
N GLY A 366 -18.47 29.41 5.71
CA GLY A 366 -17.64 28.20 5.75
C GLY A 366 -17.31 27.57 4.39
N ALA A 367 -17.80 28.08 3.26
CA ALA A 367 -17.77 27.36 1.98
C ALA A 367 -16.37 26.90 1.52
N PHE A 368 -15.34 27.73 1.75
CA PHE A 368 -13.95 27.43 1.39
C PHE A 368 -13.14 26.70 2.47
N TRP A 369 -13.75 26.33 3.61
CA TRP A 369 -13.04 25.82 4.79
C TRP A 369 -13.34 24.33 5.04
N ASN A 370 -12.30 23.49 5.14
CA ASN A 370 -12.47 22.06 5.38
C ASN A 370 -12.70 21.73 6.87
N SER A 371 -13.92 21.93 7.36
CA SER A 371 -14.33 21.53 8.72
C SER A 371 -14.57 20.00 8.81
N LEU A 372 -14.59 19.46 10.03
CA LEU A 372 -14.81 18.02 10.24
C LEU A 372 -16.21 17.58 9.79
N ASP A 373 -17.20 18.48 9.89
CA ASP A 373 -18.60 18.24 9.56
C ASP A 373 -18.99 18.83 8.19
N TYR A 374 -18.00 19.24 7.39
CA TYR A 374 -18.21 19.78 6.04
C TYR A 374 -18.87 18.75 5.13
N GLY A 375 -20.05 19.08 4.62
CA GLY A 375 -20.90 18.20 3.82
C GLY A 375 -22.03 17.52 4.60
N VAL A 376 -22.04 17.59 5.93
CA VAL A 376 -23.14 17.11 6.78
C VAL A 376 -24.18 18.22 6.93
N SER A 377 -25.36 18.06 6.32
CA SER A 377 -26.48 18.97 6.59
C SER A 377 -27.16 18.57 7.90
N SER A 378 -27.50 19.57 8.72
CA SER A 378 -28.20 19.40 10.00
C SER A 378 -28.97 20.67 10.39
N TRP A 379 -29.62 20.67 11.55
CA TRP A 379 -30.24 21.87 12.12
C TRP A 379 -29.22 22.99 12.46
N ASP A 380 -27.92 22.68 12.52
CA ASP A 380 -26.81 23.61 12.83
C ASP A 380 -25.90 23.90 11.62
N ASN A 381 -26.05 23.17 10.50
CA ASN A 381 -25.21 23.34 9.32
C ASN A 381 -26.07 23.27 8.05
N LYS A 382 -26.29 24.43 7.44
CA LYS A 382 -27.12 24.62 6.23
C LYS A 382 -26.29 24.72 4.97
N LEU A 383 -24.97 24.94 5.08
CA LEU A 383 -24.07 25.12 3.94
C LEU A 383 -24.25 24.04 2.84
N PRO A 384 -24.31 22.73 3.12
CA PRO A 384 -24.49 21.71 2.06
C PRO A 384 -25.86 21.80 1.35
N GLY A 385 -26.91 22.19 2.07
CA GLY A 385 -28.25 22.39 1.52
C GLY A 385 -28.32 23.65 0.65
N ALA A 386 -27.73 24.76 1.13
CA ALA A 386 -27.63 26.01 0.38
C ALA A 386 -26.77 25.86 -0.88
N GLN A 387 -25.63 25.17 -0.79
CA GLN A 387 -24.78 24.81 -1.94
C GLN A 387 -25.57 24.01 -2.99
N LEU A 388 -26.36 23.01 -2.57
CA LEU A 388 -27.20 22.21 -3.49
C LEU A 388 -28.31 23.04 -4.15
N LEU A 389 -29.00 23.90 -3.39
CA LEU A 389 -30.04 24.81 -3.93
C LEU A 389 -29.49 25.82 -4.95
N LEU A 390 -28.28 26.34 -4.72
CA LEU A 390 -27.62 27.26 -5.65
C LEU A 390 -26.95 26.54 -6.83
N THR A 391 -26.52 25.29 -6.63
CA THR A 391 -26.11 24.39 -7.73
C THR A 391 -27.26 24.11 -8.69
N ARG A 392 -28.48 23.85 -8.17
CA ARG A 392 -29.70 23.72 -8.97
C ARG A 392 -29.95 24.98 -9.81
N LEU A 393 -29.77 26.17 -9.23
CA LEU A 393 -29.96 27.44 -9.95
C LEU A 393 -29.00 27.55 -11.15
N ARG A 394 -27.73 27.20 -10.96
CA ARG A 394 -26.73 27.16 -12.05
C ARG A 394 -27.12 26.18 -13.16
N LEU A 395 -27.49 24.95 -12.79
CA LEU A 395 -27.76 23.86 -13.72
C LEU A 395 -29.04 24.05 -14.55
N PHE A 396 -30.08 24.66 -13.98
CA PHE A 396 -31.39 24.75 -14.63
C PHE A 396 -31.81 26.15 -15.08
N MET A 397 -31.16 27.21 -14.61
CA MET A 397 -31.44 28.60 -15.05
C MET A 397 -30.20 29.34 -15.57
N SER A 398 -28.98 28.86 -15.27
CA SER A 398 -27.71 29.38 -15.78
C SER A 398 -27.61 30.92 -15.82
N PRO A 399 -27.77 31.63 -14.68
CA PRO A 399 -27.96 33.08 -14.66
C PRO A 399 -26.71 33.90 -15.04
N GLY A 400 -25.56 33.25 -15.28
CA GLY A 400 -24.38 33.88 -15.87
C GLY A 400 -23.62 34.82 -14.94
N TYR A 401 -22.93 35.81 -15.52
CA TYR A 401 -22.18 36.83 -14.80
C TYR A 401 -23.14 37.83 -14.13
N PRO A 402 -22.92 38.26 -12.86
CA PRO A 402 -21.72 38.04 -12.03
C PRO A 402 -21.71 36.72 -11.22
N TYR A 403 -22.81 35.99 -11.21
CA TYR A 403 -23.07 34.89 -10.27
C TYR A 403 -22.24 33.62 -10.50
N GLU A 404 -21.86 33.37 -11.76
CA GLU A 404 -21.30 32.09 -12.22
C GLU A 404 -20.05 31.61 -11.45
N ASP A 405 -19.23 32.51 -10.89
CA ASP A 405 -18.01 32.12 -10.16
C ASP A 405 -18.31 31.40 -8.83
N ILE A 406 -19.17 32.00 -7.99
CA ILE A 406 -19.62 31.38 -6.73
C ILE A 406 -20.59 30.23 -7.00
N LEU A 407 -21.48 30.34 -7.99
CA LEU A 407 -22.34 29.22 -8.38
C LEU A 407 -21.53 28.02 -8.89
N SER A 408 -20.42 28.24 -9.61
CA SER A 408 -19.52 27.19 -10.06
C SER A 408 -18.75 26.54 -8.92
N THR A 409 -18.29 27.37 -7.97
CA THR A 409 -17.69 26.94 -6.71
C THR A 409 -18.64 26.02 -5.93
N PHE A 410 -19.89 26.45 -5.71
CA PHE A 410 -20.89 25.66 -4.98
C PHE A 410 -21.27 24.37 -5.72
N HIS A 411 -21.31 24.35 -7.06
CA HIS A 411 -21.52 23.12 -7.84
C HIS A 411 -20.37 22.11 -7.61
N ASN A 412 -19.12 22.55 -7.71
CA ASN A 412 -17.95 21.68 -7.47
C ASN A 412 -17.95 21.13 -6.03
N GLN A 413 -18.21 21.99 -5.04
CA GLN A 413 -18.29 21.60 -3.63
C GLN A 413 -19.44 20.61 -3.37
N THR A 414 -20.61 20.82 -3.97
CA THR A 414 -21.74 19.88 -3.93
C THR A 414 -21.34 18.52 -4.51
N GLY A 415 -20.61 18.50 -5.64
CA GLY A 415 -20.08 17.28 -6.24
C GLY A 415 -19.13 16.51 -5.31
N VAL A 416 -18.18 17.22 -4.67
CA VAL A 416 -17.26 16.63 -3.67
C VAL A 416 -18.00 16.08 -2.45
N VAL A 417 -19.00 16.81 -1.96
CA VAL A 417 -19.87 16.36 -0.85
C VAL A 417 -20.64 15.10 -1.23
N MET A 418 -21.33 15.09 -2.37
CA MET A 418 -22.08 13.93 -2.89
C MET A 418 -21.17 12.70 -3.09
N CYS A 419 -20.00 12.88 -3.72
CA CYS A 419 -19.03 11.80 -3.89
C CYS A 419 -18.59 11.23 -2.53
N SER A 420 -18.36 12.07 -1.53
CA SER A 420 -17.88 11.61 -0.22
C SER A 420 -18.86 10.69 0.54
N TYR A 421 -20.16 10.73 0.22
CA TYR A 421 -21.16 9.78 0.74
C TYR A 421 -21.07 8.39 0.10
N LEU A 422 -20.45 8.23 -1.07
CA LEU A 422 -20.31 6.94 -1.77
C LEU A 422 -19.31 6.00 -1.08
N PRO A 423 -19.53 4.67 -1.09
CA PRO A 423 -18.75 3.69 -0.32
C PRO A 423 -17.25 3.65 -0.67
N TYR A 424 -16.87 4.08 -1.87
CA TYR A 424 -15.48 4.20 -2.31
C TYR A 424 -14.66 5.23 -1.50
N PHE A 425 -15.29 6.33 -1.08
CA PHE A 425 -14.60 7.42 -0.39
C PHE A 425 -14.62 7.22 1.13
N THR A 426 -13.46 7.30 1.77
CA THR A 426 -13.28 7.05 3.22
C THR A 426 -13.51 8.29 4.09
N ARG A 427 -14.36 9.25 3.66
CA ARG A 427 -14.64 10.47 4.45
C ARG A 427 -15.40 10.13 5.72
N PHE A 428 -16.51 9.39 5.59
CA PHE A 428 -17.34 8.92 6.71
C PHE A 428 -16.96 7.49 7.13
N TYR A 429 -16.98 7.21 8.44
CA TYR A 429 -16.94 5.82 8.92
C TYR A 429 -18.25 5.12 8.56
N ARG A 430 -18.20 3.89 8.05
CA ARG A 430 -19.41 3.10 7.75
C ARG A 430 -19.47 1.87 8.63
N THR A 431 -20.66 1.58 9.16
CA THR A 431 -20.93 0.31 9.84
C THR A 431 -20.97 -0.86 8.85
N LYS A 432 -20.95 -2.10 9.36
CA LYS A 432 -21.14 -3.30 8.52
C LYS A 432 -22.52 -3.35 7.84
N GLY A 433 -23.50 -2.57 8.32
CA GLY A 433 -24.82 -2.38 7.70
C GLY A 433 -24.91 -1.16 6.79
N PHE A 434 -23.78 -0.65 6.27
CA PHE A 434 -23.66 0.51 5.39
C PHE A 434 -24.13 1.87 5.94
N VAL A 435 -24.70 1.94 7.15
CA VAL A 435 -24.99 3.21 7.84
C VAL A 435 -23.70 4.02 8.00
N SER A 436 -23.67 5.20 7.39
CA SER A 436 -22.59 6.19 7.53
C SER A 436 -22.72 6.92 8.86
N ILE A 437 -21.66 6.89 9.66
CA ILE A 437 -21.51 7.66 10.89
C ILE A 437 -20.93 9.03 10.49
N SER A 438 -21.60 10.10 10.89
CA SER A 438 -21.31 11.50 10.50
C SER A 438 -19.91 12.01 10.88
N ARG A 439 -19.22 11.34 11.80
CA ARG A 439 -17.86 11.69 12.25
C ARG A 439 -16.85 11.48 11.11
N CYS A 440 -16.45 12.54 10.41
CA CYS A 440 -15.47 12.40 9.33
C CYS A 440 -14.07 12.01 9.83
N ARG A 441 -13.30 11.36 8.95
CA ARG A 441 -11.84 11.38 8.96
C ARG A 441 -11.39 12.74 8.41
N LYS A 442 -10.45 13.43 9.08
CA LYS A 442 -9.74 14.57 8.47
C LYS A 442 -9.06 14.10 7.18
N MET A 443 -9.33 14.77 6.07
CA MET A 443 -8.57 14.55 4.85
C MET A 443 -7.11 14.98 5.08
N ALA A 444 -6.16 14.11 4.71
CA ALA A 444 -4.92 14.61 4.12
C ALA A 444 -5.30 15.22 2.77
N GLU A 445 -4.69 16.35 2.40
CA GLU A 445 -5.05 17.04 1.17
C GLU A 445 -4.67 16.20 -0.05
N GLU A 446 -5.51 16.19 -1.07
CA GLU A 446 -5.24 15.48 -2.33
C GLU A 446 -4.28 16.33 -3.20
N GLU A 447 -3.14 16.71 -2.63
CA GLU A 447 -1.98 17.13 -3.42
C GLU A 447 -1.64 16.01 -4.41
N ASN A 448 -1.16 16.37 -5.62
CA ASN A 448 -0.80 15.39 -6.65
C ASN A 448 0.12 14.31 -6.07
N SER A 449 -0.40 13.09 -5.92
CA SER A 449 0.36 11.98 -5.36
C SER A 449 1.47 11.54 -6.33
N LEU A 450 2.46 10.79 -5.83
CA LEU A 450 3.50 10.23 -6.71
C LEU A 450 2.93 9.33 -7.83
N GLU A 451 1.71 8.80 -7.69
CA GLU A 451 1.02 8.01 -8.72
C GLU A 451 0.72 8.80 -10.00
N TYR A 452 0.52 10.12 -9.87
CA TYR A 452 0.19 11.04 -10.97
C TYR A 452 1.30 12.07 -11.27
N THR A 453 2.50 11.86 -10.70
CA THR A 453 3.69 12.65 -11.03
C THR A 453 4.44 11.98 -12.20
N PRO A 454 4.88 12.71 -13.25
CA PRO A 454 5.64 12.11 -14.35
C PRO A 454 6.93 11.42 -13.88
N THR A 455 7.19 10.22 -14.38
CA THR A 455 8.36 9.42 -13.95
C THR A 455 9.70 10.11 -14.21
N TRP A 456 9.80 10.85 -15.32
CA TRP A 456 10.99 11.61 -15.68
C TRP A 456 11.34 12.71 -14.66
N VAL A 457 10.32 13.33 -14.05
CA VAL A 457 10.51 14.34 -13.00
C VAL A 457 11.09 13.71 -11.73
N VAL A 458 10.47 12.62 -11.26
CA VAL A 458 10.91 11.91 -10.05
C VAL A 458 12.33 11.39 -10.23
N ALA A 459 12.63 10.77 -11.38
CA ALA A 459 13.95 10.26 -11.71
C ALA A 459 15.02 11.38 -11.82
N PHE A 460 14.68 12.52 -12.42
CA PHE A 460 15.58 13.67 -12.51
C PHE A 460 15.93 14.25 -11.13
N ILE A 461 14.94 14.44 -10.26
CA ILE A 461 15.16 14.92 -8.89
C ILE A 461 16.02 13.90 -8.10
N CYS A 462 15.71 12.61 -8.20
CA CYS A 462 16.53 11.55 -7.59
C CYS A 462 17.98 11.57 -8.08
N PHE A 463 18.19 11.72 -9.40
CA PHE A 463 19.52 11.78 -10.00
C PHE A 463 20.35 12.96 -9.46
N ILE A 464 19.76 14.16 -9.38
CA ILE A 464 20.45 15.35 -8.84
C ILE A 464 20.81 15.17 -7.36
N ILE A 465 19.89 14.65 -6.53
CA ILE A 465 20.14 14.43 -5.09
C ILE A 465 21.22 13.35 -4.87
N VAL A 466 21.21 12.26 -5.65
CA VAL A 466 22.26 11.23 -5.65
C VAL A 466 23.61 11.82 -6.09
N LEU A 467 23.64 12.62 -7.15
CA LEU A 467 24.86 13.24 -7.66
C LEU A 467 25.49 14.19 -6.63
N LEU A 468 24.68 15.06 -6.02
CA LEU A 468 25.12 15.94 -4.93
C LEU A 468 25.61 15.13 -3.72
N SER A 469 24.96 14.01 -3.39
CA SER A 469 25.37 13.12 -2.31
C SER A 469 26.74 12.47 -2.56
N LEU A 470 26.98 11.99 -3.79
CA LEU A 470 28.28 11.41 -4.19
C LEU A 470 29.39 12.48 -4.26
N LEU A 471 29.07 13.72 -4.63
CA LEU A 471 30.01 14.84 -4.61
C LEU A 471 30.37 15.24 -3.17
N ALA A 472 29.38 15.32 -2.27
CA ALA A 472 29.61 15.60 -0.86
C ALA A 472 30.44 14.51 -0.17
N GLU A 473 30.15 13.23 -0.41
CA GLU A 473 30.93 12.12 0.16
C GLU A 473 32.39 12.14 -0.32
N ARG A 474 32.61 12.39 -1.62
CA ARG A 474 33.95 12.57 -2.19
C ARG A 474 34.67 13.79 -1.62
N GLY A 475 33.95 14.89 -1.39
CA GLY A 475 34.45 16.10 -0.74
C GLY A 475 34.94 15.83 0.69
N LEU A 476 34.11 15.21 1.53
CA LEU A 476 34.48 14.81 2.90
C LEU A 476 35.68 13.86 2.91
N HIS A 477 35.72 12.88 2.00
CA HIS A 477 36.86 11.95 1.89
C HIS A 477 38.15 12.63 1.39
N HIS A 478 38.07 13.61 0.48
CA HIS A 478 39.23 14.38 0.05
C HIS A 478 39.72 15.30 1.17
N LEU A 479 38.82 15.95 1.91
CA LEU A 479 39.14 16.77 3.08
C LEU A 479 39.80 15.91 4.18
N GLY A 480 39.30 14.70 4.44
CA GLY A 480 39.95 13.76 5.36
C GLY A 480 41.38 13.40 4.94
N LYS A 481 41.62 13.15 3.64
CA LYS A 481 42.98 12.95 3.12
C LYS A 481 43.86 14.19 3.21
N TYR A 482 43.30 15.39 3.04
CA TYR A 482 44.01 16.66 3.22
C TYR A 482 44.43 16.87 4.69
N LEU A 483 43.53 16.58 5.64
CA LEU A 483 43.79 16.69 7.08
C LEU A 483 44.81 15.66 7.58
N LYS A 484 44.75 14.39 7.14
CA LYS A 484 45.81 13.39 7.44
C LYS A 484 47.17 13.86 6.89
N ARG A 485 47.22 14.40 5.66
CA ARG A 485 48.43 14.99 5.06
C ARG A 485 48.97 16.22 5.81
N LYS A 486 48.10 16.94 6.54
CA LYS A 486 48.46 18.08 7.40
C LYS A 486 48.82 17.67 8.84
N LYS A 487 48.79 16.38 9.18
CA LYS A 487 48.97 15.83 10.55
C LYS A 487 48.04 16.48 11.58
N GLN A 488 46.78 16.74 11.20
CA GLN A 488 45.75 17.31 12.08
C GLN A 488 44.76 16.24 12.56
N ASP A 489 45.26 15.29 13.35
CA ASP A 489 44.52 14.07 13.71
C ASP A 489 43.20 14.36 14.46
N ALA A 490 43.18 15.35 15.36
CA ALA A 490 41.96 15.74 16.07
C ALA A 490 40.87 16.29 15.13
N LEU A 491 41.25 17.01 14.06
CA LEU A 491 40.30 17.53 13.08
C LEU A 491 39.88 16.45 12.07
N PHE A 492 40.75 15.47 11.81
CA PHE A 492 40.41 14.25 11.07
C PHE A 492 39.41 13.38 11.86
N GLU A 493 39.58 13.18 13.17
CA GLU A 493 38.62 12.45 14.02
C GLU A 493 37.27 13.17 14.08
N ALA A 494 37.27 14.50 14.26
CA ALA A 494 36.05 15.31 14.23
C ALA A 494 35.31 15.20 12.88
N LEU A 495 36.04 15.24 11.76
CA LEU A 495 35.47 15.05 10.43
C LEU A 495 34.93 13.63 10.21
N GLN A 496 35.61 12.62 10.75
CA GLN A 496 35.18 11.22 10.67
C GLN A 496 33.88 10.99 11.46
N LYS A 497 33.78 11.53 12.69
CA LYS A 497 32.53 11.52 13.47
C LYS A 497 31.42 12.31 12.76
N LEU A 498 31.72 13.47 12.17
CA LEU A 498 30.75 14.20 11.36
C LEU A 498 30.27 13.35 10.18
N LYS A 499 31.14 12.62 9.48
CA LYS A 499 30.71 11.69 8.41
C LYS A 499 29.80 10.57 8.94
N GLU A 500 30.08 10.04 10.13
CA GLU A 500 29.30 8.96 10.74
C GLU A 500 27.90 9.43 11.18
N GLU A 501 27.79 10.60 11.83
CA GLU A 501 26.50 11.24 12.16
C GLU A 501 25.70 11.62 10.89
N LEU A 502 26.38 12.15 9.87
CA LEU A 502 25.78 12.50 8.58
C LEU A 502 25.30 11.28 7.78
N MET A 503 25.93 10.11 7.99
CA MET A 503 25.43 8.83 7.50
C MET A 503 24.21 8.36 8.31
N LEU A 504 24.22 8.51 9.64
CA LEU A 504 23.13 8.08 10.53
C LEU A 504 21.85 8.91 10.33
N LEU A 505 21.98 10.21 10.07
CA LEU A 505 20.88 11.09 9.63
C LEU A 505 20.39 10.81 8.20
N GLY A 506 21.11 9.98 7.44
CA GLY A 506 20.83 9.69 6.03
C GLY A 506 21.00 10.92 5.13
N PHE A 507 22.22 11.21 4.68
CA PHE A 507 22.52 12.42 3.90
C PHE A 507 21.57 12.69 2.71
N ILE A 508 21.10 11.64 2.01
CA ILE A 508 20.11 11.75 0.92
C ILE A 508 18.77 12.31 1.45
N SER A 509 18.28 11.81 2.58
CA SER A 509 17.09 12.33 3.28
C SER A 509 17.29 13.77 3.75
N LEU A 510 18.44 14.09 4.33
CA LEU A 510 18.75 15.45 4.78
C LEU A 510 18.81 16.44 3.60
N MET A 511 19.48 16.08 2.51
CA MET A 511 19.54 16.91 1.29
C MET A 511 18.17 17.08 0.66
N LEU A 512 17.35 16.03 0.60
CA LEU A 512 15.98 16.12 0.10
C LEU A 512 15.12 17.04 0.98
N THR A 513 15.28 16.98 2.31
CA THR A 513 14.56 17.83 3.28
C THR A 513 15.00 19.30 3.23
N VAL A 514 16.29 19.58 3.08
CA VAL A 514 16.81 20.95 2.91
C VAL A 514 16.42 21.54 1.54
N SER A 515 16.29 20.71 0.51
CA SER A 515 16.00 21.16 -0.86
C SER A 515 14.51 21.39 -1.15
N GLN A 516 13.58 21.02 -0.25
CA GLN A 516 12.13 21.04 -0.52
C GLN A 516 11.64 22.40 -1.04
N THR A 517 11.99 23.48 -0.34
CA THR A 517 11.63 24.86 -0.72
C THR A 517 12.22 25.26 -2.07
N ALA A 518 13.47 24.90 -2.35
CA ALA A 518 14.13 25.20 -3.62
C ALA A 518 13.47 24.44 -4.79
N ILE A 519 13.07 23.18 -4.59
CA ILE A 519 12.39 22.34 -5.57
C ILE A 519 10.98 22.90 -5.89
N ARG A 520 10.21 23.34 -4.89
CA ARG A 520 8.88 23.98 -5.08
C ARG A 520 8.95 25.22 -5.97
N HIS A 521 10.05 25.96 -5.96
CA HIS A 521 10.23 27.16 -6.80
C HIS A 521 10.59 26.88 -8.28
N ILE A 522 10.78 25.62 -8.68
CA ILE A 522 11.04 25.24 -10.08
C ILE A 522 9.72 25.13 -10.84
N CYS A 523 9.49 26.05 -11.79
CA CYS A 523 8.20 26.21 -12.48
C CYS A 523 8.24 25.75 -13.94
N VAL A 524 7.34 24.84 -14.32
CA VAL A 524 7.33 24.15 -15.63
C VAL A 524 6.00 24.39 -16.38
N PRO A 525 5.99 24.52 -17.72
CA PRO A 525 4.78 24.52 -18.52
C PRO A 525 3.93 23.23 -18.34
N PRO A 526 2.59 23.33 -18.19
CA PRO A 526 1.72 22.16 -17.95
C PRO A 526 1.87 21.02 -18.98
N ALA A 527 2.14 21.35 -20.24
CA ALA A 527 2.29 20.37 -21.33
C ALA A 527 3.45 19.37 -21.12
N LEU A 528 4.49 19.71 -20.36
CA LEU A 528 5.59 18.78 -20.02
C LEU A 528 5.23 17.83 -18.86
N VAL A 529 4.18 18.16 -18.10
CA VAL A 529 3.71 17.39 -16.94
C VAL A 529 2.56 16.43 -17.34
N SER A 530 2.16 16.41 -18.62
CA SER A 530 1.06 15.60 -19.15
C SER A 530 1.45 14.18 -19.61
N ASN A 531 2.75 13.86 -19.64
CA ASN A 531 3.30 12.66 -20.28
C ASN A 531 4.08 11.76 -19.29
N MET A 532 4.14 10.46 -19.57
CA MET A 532 4.88 9.44 -18.77
C MET A 532 4.44 9.33 -17.30
N PHE A 533 3.14 9.14 -17.05
CA PHE A 533 2.63 8.82 -15.71
C PHE A 533 2.86 7.33 -15.34
N PRO A 534 3.07 7.02 -14.05
CA PRO A 534 2.94 5.66 -13.50
C PRO A 534 1.52 5.11 -13.68
N CYS A 535 0.51 5.95 -13.43
CA CYS A 535 -0.90 5.60 -13.55
C CYS A 535 -1.59 6.34 -14.69
N LYS A 536 -2.37 5.60 -15.49
CA LYS A 536 -3.33 6.21 -16.41
C LYS A 536 -4.40 6.91 -15.56
N LYS A 537 -4.57 8.21 -15.77
CA LYS A 537 -5.76 8.92 -15.26
C LYS A 537 -7.01 8.27 -15.90
N PRO A 538 -8.14 8.16 -15.19
CA PRO A 538 -9.39 7.72 -15.81
C PRO A 538 -9.69 8.63 -17.00
N LEU A 539 -9.85 8.04 -18.18
CA LEU A 539 -10.33 8.76 -19.35
C LEU A 539 -11.86 8.82 -19.26
N GLU A 540 -12.41 10.01 -19.41
CA GLU A 540 -13.82 10.19 -19.76
C GLU A 540 -14.02 9.52 -21.14
N GLU A 541 -14.99 8.61 -21.27
CA GLU A 541 -15.15 7.84 -22.52
C GLU A 541 -15.66 8.75 -23.65
N GLU A 542 -14.87 8.85 -24.73
CA GLU A 542 -15.18 9.73 -25.85
C GLU A 542 -16.42 9.25 -26.62
N HIS A 543 -17.42 10.12 -26.77
CA HIS A 543 -18.43 10.02 -27.82
C HIS A 543 -18.10 11.06 -28.89
N HIS A 544 -17.67 10.57 -30.07
CA HIS A 544 -17.22 11.43 -31.16
C HIS A 544 -18.37 12.27 -31.76
N ALA A 545 -18.16 13.59 -31.78
CA ALA A 545 -18.82 14.55 -32.67
C ALA A 545 -17.71 15.43 -33.30
N PRO A 546 -17.90 15.96 -34.52
CA PRO A 546 -16.79 16.38 -35.37
C PRO A 546 -16.09 17.69 -34.95
N GLU A 547 -14.82 17.82 -35.36
CA GLU A 547 -13.95 18.96 -35.08
C GLU A 547 -14.41 20.25 -35.77
N SER A 548 -14.66 21.33 -35.02
CA SER A 548 -14.53 22.70 -35.54
C SER A 548 -14.45 23.80 -34.46
N SER A 549 -13.43 23.79 -33.57
CA SER A 549 -12.80 25.01 -33.01
C SER A 549 -11.75 24.69 -31.94
N HIS A 550 -10.46 24.77 -32.31
CA HIS A 550 -9.38 24.73 -31.33
C HIS A 550 -9.26 26.06 -30.57
N SER A 551 -8.65 25.99 -29.38
CA SER A 551 -8.25 27.10 -28.49
C SER A 551 -9.37 27.93 -27.85
N LEU A 552 -9.67 27.60 -26.58
CA LEU A 552 -9.80 28.55 -25.45
C LEU A 552 -10.06 27.87 -24.08
N ILE A 553 -10.35 26.56 -24.04
CA ILE A 553 -10.69 25.82 -22.81
C ILE A 553 -9.44 25.13 -22.22
N PHE A 554 -8.58 25.87 -21.49
CA PHE A 554 -7.49 25.26 -20.71
C PHE A 554 -7.08 26.01 -19.41
N ASN A 555 -7.58 27.22 -19.15
CA ASN A 555 -7.04 28.10 -18.10
C ASN A 555 -7.81 28.14 -16.76
N THR A 556 -8.90 27.38 -16.60
CA THR A 556 -9.90 27.61 -15.53
C THR A 556 -10.03 26.51 -14.47
N ARG A 557 -9.03 25.61 -14.33
CA ARG A 557 -9.08 24.44 -13.40
C ARG A 557 -8.05 24.44 -12.26
N HIS A 558 -7.34 25.54 -11.98
CA HIS A 558 -6.17 25.50 -11.09
C HIS A 558 -6.05 26.66 -10.06
N LEU A 559 -7.16 27.11 -9.46
CA LEU A 559 -7.22 28.32 -8.62
C LEU A 559 -7.85 28.08 -7.23
N LEU A 560 -7.48 27.00 -6.54
CA LEU A 560 -7.80 26.77 -5.13
C LEU A 560 -6.62 26.12 -4.39
N SER A 561 -5.76 26.95 -3.77
CA SER A 561 -4.87 26.58 -2.66
C SER A 561 -4.40 27.84 -1.94
N THR A 562 -4.55 27.88 -0.62
CA THR A 562 -4.05 28.97 0.24
C THR A 562 -3.65 28.42 1.61
N GLY A 563 -2.37 28.02 1.74
CA GLY A 563 -1.80 27.50 2.98
C GLY A 563 -0.49 28.17 3.43
N ALA A 564 0.43 28.49 2.50
CA ALA A 564 1.70 29.15 2.83
C ALA A 564 2.29 29.92 1.62
N SER A 565 2.08 31.25 1.61
CA SER A 565 2.48 32.23 0.58
C SER A 565 1.94 31.98 -0.84
N PRO A 566 1.73 33.03 -1.67
CA PRO A 566 1.25 32.88 -3.04
C PRO A 566 2.32 32.18 -3.90
N ASP A 567 1.93 31.08 -4.57
CA ASP A 567 2.88 30.22 -5.27
C ASP A 567 3.58 30.92 -6.45
N HIS A 568 4.92 30.91 -6.38
CA HIS A 568 5.83 31.57 -7.31
C HIS A 568 5.62 31.15 -8.79
N CYS A 569 5.08 29.94 -9.00
CA CYS A 569 4.82 29.39 -10.33
C CYS A 569 3.45 29.80 -10.89
N THR A 570 2.42 29.84 -10.04
CA THR A 570 1.05 30.21 -10.42
C THR A 570 1.01 31.65 -10.95
N ASN A 571 1.73 32.56 -10.30
CA ASN A 571 1.93 33.95 -10.74
C ASN A 571 2.68 34.10 -12.09
N LYS A 572 3.20 32.99 -12.64
CA LYS A 572 3.91 32.92 -13.93
C LYS A 572 3.18 32.05 -14.97
N GLY A 573 1.94 31.62 -14.69
CA GLY A 573 1.16 30.73 -15.56
C GLY A 573 1.79 29.33 -15.71
N LYS A 574 2.49 28.85 -14.68
CA LYS A 574 3.22 27.58 -14.68
C LYS A 574 2.89 26.76 -13.43
N VAL A 575 3.03 25.44 -13.53
CA VAL A 575 2.89 24.54 -12.37
C VAL A 575 4.24 24.35 -11.67
N PRO A 576 4.27 24.10 -10.34
CA PRO A 576 5.46 23.61 -9.68
C PRO A 576 5.86 22.23 -10.23
N LEU A 577 7.15 21.94 -10.26
CA LEU A 577 7.70 20.70 -10.82
C LEU A 577 7.16 19.42 -10.12
N ILE A 578 6.97 19.49 -8.79
CA ILE A 578 6.51 18.38 -7.95
C ILE A 578 5.78 18.98 -6.73
N SER A 579 4.83 18.24 -6.15
CA SER A 579 4.12 18.59 -4.91
C SER A 579 5.00 18.37 -3.67
N VAL A 580 4.60 18.95 -2.53
CA VAL A 580 5.32 18.74 -1.26
C VAL A 580 5.07 17.31 -0.77
N GLU A 581 3.83 16.81 -0.92
CA GLU A 581 3.46 15.45 -0.52
C GLU A 581 4.15 14.37 -1.37
N ALA A 582 4.31 14.55 -2.68
CA ALA A 582 5.07 13.60 -3.49
C ALA A 582 6.56 13.56 -3.09
N LEU A 583 7.12 14.70 -2.65
CA LEU A 583 8.48 14.78 -2.13
C LEU A 583 8.60 14.12 -0.74
N HIS A 584 7.56 14.23 0.10
CA HIS A 584 7.45 13.50 1.37
C HIS A 584 7.31 11.97 1.16
N HIS A 585 6.50 11.54 0.20
CA HIS A 585 6.36 10.14 -0.18
C HIS A 585 7.68 9.54 -0.71
N LEU A 586 8.45 10.31 -1.50
CA LEU A 586 9.78 9.93 -1.96
C LEU A 586 10.78 9.81 -0.80
N HIS A 587 10.72 10.69 0.20
CA HIS A 587 11.50 10.60 1.43
C HIS A 587 11.22 9.28 2.18
N ILE A 588 9.94 8.95 2.38
CA ILE A 588 9.51 7.71 3.04
C ILE A 588 10.01 6.48 2.26
N PHE A 589 9.91 6.49 0.93
CA PHE A 589 10.40 5.39 0.09
C PHE A 589 11.89 5.11 0.29
N ILE A 590 12.73 6.15 0.28
CA ILE A 590 14.18 6.03 0.47
C ILE A 590 14.52 5.44 1.85
N PHE A 591 13.78 5.83 2.89
CA PHE A 591 13.93 5.27 4.24
C PHE A 591 13.53 3.78 4.31
N VAL A 592 12.36 3.42 3.75
CA VAL A 592 11.89 2.02 3.71
C VAL A 592 12.85 1.12 2.93
N LEU A 593 13.40 1.61 1.81
CA LEU A 593 14.42 0.91 1.03
C LEU A 593 15.68 0.62 1.86
N ALA A 594 16.19 1.60 2.61
CA ALA A 594 17.35 1.41 3.47
C ALA A 594 17.10 0.37 4.59
N VAL A 595 15.96 0.45 5.28
CA VAL A 595 15.59 -0.47 6.36
C VAL A 595 15.43 -1.91 5.84
N VAL A 596 14.68 -2.12 4.76
CA VAL A 596 14.48 -3.45 4.17
C VAL A 596 15.81 -4.02 3.64
N HIS A 597 16.65 -3.19 3.02
CA HIS A 597 17.96 -3.62 2.53
C HIS A 597 18.89 -4.12 3.66
N VAL A 598 18.96 -3.40 4.78
CA VAL A 598 19.74 -3.83 5.95
C VAL A 598 19.19 -5.15 6.52
N ILE A 599 17.88 -5.31 6.63
CA ILE A 599 17.24 -6.56 7.08
C ILE A 599 17.52 -7.73 6.12
N PHE A 600 17.51 -7.48 4.81
CA PHE A 600 17.75 -8.51 3.79
C PHE A 600 19.23 -8.91 3.74
N CYS A 601 20.17 -7.98 3.85
CA CYS A 601 21.59 -8.30 3.95
C CYS A 601 21.93 -9.01 5.27
N ALA A 602 21.36 -8.58 6.40
CA ALA A 602 21.54 -9.22 7.71
C ALA A 602 20.98 -10.66 7.72
N SER A 603 19.75 -10.88 7.24
CA SER A 603 19.17 -12.22 7.15
C SER A 603 19.94 -13.14 6.19
N THR A 604 20.44 -12.61 5.07
CA THR A 604 21.32 -13.36 4.16
C THR A 604 22.59 -13.83 4.85
N MET A 605 23.24 -12.94 5.63
CA MET A 605 24.46 -13.24 6.37
C MET A 605 24.22 -14.22 7.52
N VAL A 606 23.11 -14.09 8.26
CA VAL A 606 22.74 -15.01 9.36
C VAL A 606 22.43 -16.41 8.84
N LEU A 607 21.56 -16.55 7.83
CA LEU A 607 21.16 -17.86 7.31
C LEU A 607 22.30 -18.56 6.55
N GLY A 608 23.08 -17.81 5.77
CA GLY A 608 24.25 -18.34 5.06
C GLY A 608 25.41 -18.64 6.00
N GLY A 609 25.61 -17.81 7.02
CA GLY A 609 26.53 -18.06 8.13
C GLY A 609 26.16 -19.33 8.91
N ALA A 610 24.88 -19.52 9.24
CA ALA A 610 24.38 -20.74 9.88
C ALA A 610 24.57 -22.00 9.01
N ARG A 611 24.44 -21.87 7.68
CA ARG A 611 24.76 -22.95 6.73
C ARG A 611 26.26 -23.26 6.69
N ILE A 612 27.11 -22.24 6.64
CA ILE A 612 28.59 -22.36 6.69
C ILE A 612 29.06 -22.95 8.03
N GLN A 613 28.44 -22.60 9.15
CA GLN A 613 28.74 -23.15 10.48
C GLN A 613 28.54 -24.68 10.56
N GLN A 614 27.73 -25.29 9.68
CA GLN A 614 27.62 -26.75 9.62
C GLN A 614 28.96 -27.41 9.27
N TRP A 615 29.81 -26.73 8.49
CA TRP A 615 31.15 -27.21 8.13
C TRP A 615 32.15 -27.11 9.30
N LYS A 616 31.87 -26.32 10.34
CA LYS A 616 32.65 -26.34 11.59
C LYS A 616 32.70 -27.75 12.20
N ARG A 617 31.60 -28.50 12.12
CA ARG A 617 31.55 -29.92 12.56
C ARG A 617 32.47 -30.82 11.73
N TRP A 618 32.78 -30.46 10.49
CA TRP A 618 33.75 -31.17 9.67
C TRP A 618 35.17 -30.75 10.06
N GLU A 619 35.45 -29.46 10.21
CA GLU A 619 36.74 -28.91 10.63
C GLU A 619 37.19 -29.39 12.02
N ASP A 620 36.31 -29.37 13.01
CA ASP A 620 36.63 -29.77 14.39
C ASP A 620 36.81 -31.31 14.52
N ASN A 621 36.26 -32.10 13.60
CA ASN A 621 36.57 -33.53 13.48
C ASN A 621 38.00 -33.78 12.96
N PHE A 622 38.57 -32.86 12.18
CA PHE A 622 39.99 -32.94 11.78
C PHE A 622 40.95 -32.49 12.89
N LYS A 623 40.57 -31.49 13.72
CA LYS A 623 41.38 -31.06 14.88
C LYS A 623 41.53 -32.12 15.97
N LYS A 624 40.63 -33.12 16.00
CA LYS A 624 40.72 -34.29 16.89
C LYS A 624 41.71 -35.35 16.40
N ILE A 625 42.26 -35.20 15.19
CA ILE A 625 43.36 -36.02 14.70
C ILE A 625 44.65 -35.40 15.26
N PRO A 626 45.49 -36.13 16.03
CA PRO A 626 46.73 -35.58 16.54
C PRO A 626 47.66 -35.11 15.43
N SER A 627 48.12 -33.86 15.52
CA SER A 627 49.21 -33.38 14.66
C SER A 627 50.53 -34.01 15.09
N GLN A 628 51.41 -34.28 14.11
CA GLN A 628 52.60 -35.11 14.27
C GLN A 628 53.75 -34.39 15.01
N LYS A 629 53.56 -34.05 16.30
CA LYS A 629 54.60 -33.47 17.16
C LYS A 629 54.74 -34.06 18.58
N ASP A 630 53.74 -34.77 19.09
CA ASP A 630 53.83 -35.47 20.39
C ASP A 630 54.28 -36.94 20.20
N ALA A 631 55.52 -37.12 19.75
CA ALA A 631 56.11 -38.43 19.41
C ALA A 631 57.46 -38.68 20.10
N SER A 632 57.51 -38.52 21.43
CA SER A 632 58.75 -38.57 22.22
C SER A 632 58.66 -39.46 23.48
N LYS A 633 58.09 -40.67 23.35
CA LYS A 633 58.28 -41.80 24.29
C LYS A 633 57.96 -43.15 23.61
N PRO A 634 58.83 -44.18 23.68
CA PRO A 634 58.55 -45.47 23.07
C PRO A 634 57.66 -46.34 23.96
N GLY A 635 56.59 -46.89 23.38
CA GLY A 635 55.70 -47.86 24.03
C GLY A 635 54.86 -48.62 23.01
N HIS A 636 55.00 -49.94 22.93
CA HIS A 636 54.31 -50.77 21.95
C HIS A 636 52.83 -50.99 22.34
N ALA A 637 51.90 -50.27 21.69
CA ALA A 637 50.47 -50.65 21.58
C ALA A 637 49.58 -49.76 20.67
N HIS A 638 50.07 -48.68 20.05
CA HIS A 638 49.19 -47.66 19.41
C HIS A 638 49.37 -47.41 17.90
N ALA A 639 50.31 -48.07 17.22
CA ALA A 639 50.57 -47.85 15.79
C ALA A 639 49.37 -48.15 14.87
N HIS A 640 48.55 -49.16 15.21
CA HIS A 640 47.45 -49.61 14.34
C HIS A 640 46.31 -48.59 14.18
N HIS A 641 45.92 -47.86 15.23
CA HIS A 641 44.75 -46.96 15.14
C HIS A 641 44.99 -45.71 14.30
N VAL A 642 46.21 -45.14 14.35
CA VAL A 642 46.55 -43.92 13.58
C VAL A 642 46.64 -44.24 12.08
N HIS A 643 47.36 -45.31 11.72
CA HIS A 643 47.45 -45.74 10.33
C HIS A 643 46.09 -46.21 9.78
N ALA A 644 45.30 -46.97 10.54
CA ALA A 644 43.98 -47.42 10.09
C ALA A 644 43.02 -46.25 9.78
N HIS A 645 43.04 -45.17 10.57
CA HIS A 645 42.14 -44.04 10.32
C HIS A 645 42.63 -43.12 9.18
N ALA A 646 43.96 -43.02 8.97
CA ALA A 646 44.51 -42.39 7.77
C ALA A 646 44.19 -43.22 6.51
N HIS A 647 44.27 -44.55 6.58
CA HIS A 647 43.83 -45.45 5.52
C HIS A 647 42.33 -45.32 5.26
N ALA A 648 41.48 -45.29 6.30
CA ALA A 648 40.04 -45.12 6.14
C ALA A 648 39.67 -43.77 5.49
N LEU A 649 40.42 -42.70 5.75
CA LEU A 649 40.26 -41.42 5.04
C LEU A 649 40.68 -41.51 3.57
N HIS A 650 41.72 -42.28 3.26
CA HIS A 650 42.19 -42.56 1.90
C HIS A 650 41.21 -43.47 1.12
N GLU A 651 40.71 -44.53 1.75
CA GLU A 651 39.63 -45.39 1.23
C GLU A 651 38.34 -44.61 1.00
N LEU A 652 37.93 -43.74 1.92
CA LEU A 652 36.72 -42.93 1.76
C LEU A 652 36.90 -41.85 0.68
N PHE A 653 38.14 -41.46 0.34
CA PHE A 653 38.42 -40.69 -0.87
C PHE A 653 38.32 -41.57 -2.13
N ASN A 654 38.96 -42.74 -2.13
CA ASN A 654 39.03 -43.63 -3.30
C ASN A 654 37.69 -44.30 -3.65
N ALA A 655 36.84 -44.61 -2.67
CA ALA A 655 35.47 -45.08 -2.89
C ALA A 655 34.58 -44.00 -3.51
N ASN A 656 34.81 -42.73 -3.18
CA ASN A 656 34.16 -41.60 -3.86
C ASN A 656 34.75 -41.35 -5.26
N HIS A 657 36.05 -41.62 -5.47
CA HIS A 657 36.67 -41.58 -6.80
C HIS A 657 36.08 -42.65 -7.74
N GLU A 658 35.83 -43.87 -7.25
CA GLU A 658 35.09 -44.89 -8.02
C GLU A 658 33.64 -44.45 -8.31
N PHE A 659 32.92 -43.84 -7.36
CA PHE A 659 31.59 -43.29 -7.62
C PHE A 659 31.59 -42.19 -8.71
N PHE A 660 32.63 -41.34 -8.74
CA PHE A 660 32.85 -40.34 -9.78
C PHE A 660 33.22 -40.96 -11.15
N LYS A 661 34.03 -42.04 -11.17
CA LYS A 661 34.39 -42.79 -12.39
C LYS A 661 33.21 -43.56 -12.99
N MET A 662 32.46 -44.30 -12.17
CA MET A 662 31.36 -45.17 -12.64
C MET A 662 30.23 -44.41 -13.36
N HIS A 663 30.13 -43.09 -13.19
CA HIS A 663 29.15 -42.23 -13.86
C HIS A 663 29.77 -41.32 -14.94
N ALA A 664 31.01 -41.59 -15.40
CA ALA A 664 31.79 -40.73 -16.29
C ALA A 664 32.22 -41.41 -17.61
N GLY A 665 31.27 -42.00 -18.33
CA GLY A 665 31.51 -42.72 -19.59
C GLY A 665 31.91 -41.83 -20.78
N GLY A 666 33.21 -41.69 -21.04
CA GLY A 666 33.83 -41.43 -22.36
C GLY A 666 33.47 -40.12 -23.08
N PHE A 667 32.27 -40.04 -23.63
CA PHE A 667 31.83 -39.00 -24.57
C PHE A 667 31.25 -37.75 -23.87
N TRP A 668 30.47 -37.97 -22.81
CA TRP A 668 29.67 -36.93 -22.12
C TRP A 668 30.51 -35.85 -21.43
N ARG A 669 31.83 -36.06 -21.25
CA ARG A 669 32.79 -35.12 -20.62
C ARG A 669 33.02 -33.85 -21.45
N ARG A 670 32.85 -33.86 -22.77
CA ARG A 670 33.19 -32.72 -23.66
C ARG A 670 32.06 -31.71 -23.88
N SER A 671 30.82 -32.00 -23.50
CA SER A 671 29.71 -31.06 -23.68
C SER A 671 29.64 -30.07 -22.51
N VAL A 672 30.07 -28.83 -22.77
CA VAL A 672 29.95 -27.70 -21.83
C VAL A 672 28.51 -27.53 -21.34
N VAL A 673 27.52 -27.68 -22.24
CA VAL A 673 26.09 -27.58 -21.94
C VAL A 673 25.66 -28.59 -20.87
N ILE A 674 26.14 -29.84 -20.94
CA ILE A 674 25.78 -30.89 -19.99
C ILE A 674 26.46 -30.65 -18.63
N SER A 675 27.69 -30.12 -18.59
CA SER A 675 28.34 -29.72 -17.34
C SER A 675 27.58 -28.59 -16.63
N TRP A 676 27.14 -27.58 -17.39
CA TRP A 676 26.30 -26.50 -16.88
C TRP A 676 24.93 -27.00 -16.41
N LEU A 677 24.26 -27.87 -17.16
CA LEU A 677 22.96 -28.43 -16.77
C LEU A 677 23.04 -29.28 -15.49
N ARG A 678 24.10 -30.10 -15.35
CA ARG A 678 24.39 -30.86 -14.12
C ARG A 678 24.62 -29.93 -12.94
N SER A 679 25.38 -28.86 -13.13
CA SER A 679 25.66 -27.84 -12.10
C SER A 679 24.39 -27.07 -11.71
N PHE A 680 23.58 -26.66 -12.69
CA PHE A 680 22.28 -26.02 -12.49
C PHE A 680 21.30 -26.88 -11.68
N CYS A 681 21.35 -28.21 -11.81
CA CYS A 681 20.55 -29.10 -10.96
C CYS A 681 21.18 -29.28 -9.56
N LYS A 682 22.51 -29.41 -9.47
CA LYS A 682 23.23 -29.72 -8.22
C LYS A 682 23.12 -28.63 -7.16
N GLN A 683 23.14 -27.36 -7.55
CA GLN A 683 23.01 -26.20 -6.65
C GLN A 683 21.75 -26.21 -5.75
N PHE A 684 20.70 -26.96 -6.12
CA PHE A 684 19.48 -27.11 -5.32
C PHE A 684 19.54 -28.28 -4.32
N TYR A 685 20.14 -29.41 -4.71
CA TYR A 685 20.11 -30.65 -3.93
C TYR A 685 21.29 -30.83 -2.96
N GLY A 686 22.35 -30.04 -3.10
CA GLY A 686 23.46 -30.02 -2.14
C GLY A 686 24.69 -29.30 -2.68
N SER A 687 24.71 -27.97 -2.62
CA SER A 687 25.73 -27.14 -3.27
C SER A 687 27.17 -27.29 -2.75
N VAL A 688 27.35 -27.87 -1.56
CA VAL A 688 28.68 -28.26 -1.05
C VAL A 688 28.58 -29.62 -0.37
N THR A 689 29.22 -30.63 -0.97
CA THR A 689 29.39 -31.94 -0.32
C THR A 689 30.60 -31.93 0.63
N LYS A 690 30.60 -32.83 1.62
CA LYS A 690 31.74 -33.03 2.53
C LYS A 690 33.04 -33.34 1.77
N SER A 691 32.95 -34.12 0.69
CA SER A 691 34.07 -34.47 -0.20
C SER A 691 34.68 -33.24 -0.87
N GLU A 692 33.86 -32.35 -1.43
CA GLU A 692 34.32 -31.14 -2.13
C GLU A 692 34.96 -30.14 -1.16
N TYR A 693 34.37 -29.96 0.04
CA TYR A 693 34.98 -29.16 1.10
C TYR A 693 36.38 -29.68 1.49
N ILE A 694 36.56 -30.99 1.60
CA ILE A 694 37.86 -31.60 1.96
C ILE A 694 38.89 -31.42 0.83
N ALA A 695 38.51 -31.69 -0.43
CA ALA A 695 39.40 -31.53 -1.57
C ALA A 695 39.91 -30.08 -1.69
N LEU A 696 38.99 -29.11 -1.66
CA LEU A 696 39.29 -27.69 -1.74
C LEU A 696 40.14 -27.20 -0.55
N ARG A 697 39.78 -27.58 0.69
CA ARG A 697 40.57 -27.26 1.90
C ARG A 697 42.00 -27.77 1.78
N HIS A 698 42.20 -28.99 1.29
CA HIS A 698 43.51 -29.61 1.22
C HIS A 698 44.41 -28.96 0.16
N GLY A 699 43.88 -28.70 -1.04
CA GLY A 699 44.61 -27.97 -2.09
C GLY A 699 44.97 -26.55 -1.65
N PHE A 700 44.05 -25.81 -1.02
CA PHE A 700 44.34 -24.47 -0.49
C PHE A 700 45.50 -24.48 0.52
N ILE A 701 45.49 -25.38 1.51
CA ILE A 701 46.55 -25.45 2.53
C ILE A 701 47.88 -25.82 1.88
N MET A 702 47.90 -26.75 0.92
CA MET A 702 49.15 -27.16 0.27
C MET A 702 49.72 -26.10 -0.69
N THR A 703 48.86 -25.29 -1.33
CA THR A 703 49.28 -24.18 -2.20
C THR A 703 49.70 -22.92 -1.44
N HIS A 704 49.01 -22.58 -0.33
CA HIS A 704 49.20 -21.28 0.35
C HIS A 704 49.80 -21.36 1.77
N CYS A 705 49.78 -22.52 2.44
CA CYS A 705 50.20 -22.67 3.84
C CYS A 705 50.93 -24.01 4.12
N PRO A 706 51.93 -24.43 3.31
CA PRO A 706 52.56 -25.75 3.42
C PRO A 706 53.25 -26.00 4.78
N THR A 707 53.64 -24.94 5.48
CA THR A 707 54.30 -25.00 6.80
C THR A 707 53.34 -25.15 7.99
N ASN A 708 52.01 -25.02 7.80
CA ASN A 708 51.03 -25.14 8.89
C ASN A 708 49.80 -26.00 8.51
N PRO A 709 49.89 -27.35 8.60
CA PRO A 709 48.77 -28.24 8.32
C PRO A 709 47.60 -28.12 9.30
N SER A 710 47.79 -27.45 10.45
CA SER A 710 46.75 -27.21 11.46
C SER A 710 45.87 -25.97 11.19
N PHE A 711 46.09 -25.28 10.07
CA PHE A 711 45.36 -24.07 9.69
C PHE A 711 43.83 -24.25 9.70
N ASN A 712 43.12 -23.31 10.35
CA ASN A 712 41.68 -23.36 10.56
C ASN A 712 40.94 -22.69 9.40
N PHE A 713 40.88 -23.40 8.27
CA PHE A 713 40.33 -22.90 7.00
C PHE A 713 38.88 -22.36 7.15
N HIS A 714 38.04 -23.04 7.93
CA HIS A 714 36.68 -22.58 8.23
C HIS A 714 36.62 -21.18 8.85
N LYS A 715 37.46 -20.90 9.86
CA LYS A 715 37.50 -19.60 10.56
C LYS A 715 38.01 -18.48 9.65
N TYR A 716 39.04 -18.77 8.85
CA TYR A 716 39.56 -17.83 7.84
C TYR A 716 38.48 -17.46 6.82
N MET A 717 37.83 -18.46 6.24
CA MET A 717 36.79 -18.27 5.23
C MET A 717 35.60 -17.46 5.78
N LEU A 718 35.14 -17.75 7.00
CA LEU A 718 34.01 -17.03 7.63
C LEU A 718 34.31 -15.53 7.80
N ARG A 719 35.46 -15.19 8.40
CA ARG A 719 35.94 -13.80 8.53
C ARG A 719 36.05 -13.10 7.18
N THR A 720 36.57 -13.80 6.18
CA THR A 720 36.73 -13.25 4.83
C THR A 720 35.38 -12.97 4.17
N VAL A 721 34.37 -13.82 4.36
CA VAL A 721 33.00 -13.56 3.92
C VAL A 721 32.40 -12.36 4.65
N GLU A 722 32.58 -12.23 5.97
CA GLU A 722 32.14 -11.06 6.74
C GLU A 722 32.76 -9.76 6.21
N MET A 723 34.05 -9.76 5.88
CA MET A 723 34.76 -8.61 5.30
C MET A 723 34.27 -8.23 3.90
N ASP A 724 33.92 -9.21 3.06
CA ASP A 724 33.35 -8.93 1.74
C ASP A 724 31.86 -8.51 1.83
N PHE A 725 31.08 -9.08 2.74
CA PHE A 725 29.69 -8.67 2.99
C PHE A 725 29.58 -7.26 3.58
N LYS A 726 30.57 -6.79 4.34
CA LYS A 726 30.63 -5.37 4.77
C LYS A 726 30.63 -4.39 3.58
N LYS A 727 31.08 -4.81 2.38
CA LYS A 727 31.01 -4.01 1.14
C LYS A 727 29.64 -4.09 0.45
N VAL A 728 28.88 -5.16 0.72
CA VAL A 728 27.55 -5.45 0.14
C VAL A 728 26.41 -4.82 0.95
N VAL A 729 26.65 -4.51 2.23
CA VAL A 729 25.73 -3.72 3.07
C VAL A 729 25.74 -2.22 2.69
N THR A 730 26.76 -1.75 1.97
CA THR A 730 26.89 -0.34 1.56
C THR A 730 26.43 -0.14 0.12
N ILE A 731 25.26 0.49 -0.04
CA ILE A 731 24.65 0.80 -1.35
C ILE A 731 25.63 1.61 -2.20
N SER A 732 26.17 0.99 -3.24
CA SER A 732 27.16 1.57 -4.13
C SER A 732 26.53 2.48 -5.21
N TRP A 733 27.30 3.44 -5.73
CA TRP A 733 26.81 4.46 -6.67
C TRP A 733 26.08 3.92 -7.92
N TYR A 734 26.49 2.74 -8.43
CA TYR A 734 25.87 2.11 -9.60
C TYR A 734 24.48 1.50 -9.29
N LEU A 735 24.18 1.21 -8.03
CA LEU A 735 22.85 0.78 -7.59
C LEU A 735 21.88 1.96 -7.57
N TRP A 736 22.35 3.15 -7.18
CA TRP A 736 21.56 4.38 -7.30
C TRP A 736 21.32 4.78 -8.77
N LEU A 737 22.31 4.58 -9.65
CA LEU A 737 22.10 4.74 -11.10
C LEU A 737 21.02 3.78 -11.61
N PHE A 738 21.02 2.53 -11.14
CA PHE A 738 19.95 1.57 -11.44
C PHE A 738 18.58 2.06 -10.93
N VAL A 739 18.47 2.59 -9.71
CA VAL A 739 17.19 3.14 -9.20
C VAL A 739 16.68 4.29 -10.06
N VAL A 740 17.55 5.18 -10.54
CA VAL A 740 17.16 6.27 -11.46
C VAL A 740 16.66 5.71 -12.81
N VAL A 741 17.36 4.74 -13.39
CA VAL A 741 16.94 4.08 -14.64
C VAL A 741 15.62 3.32 -14.45
N PHE A 742 15.45 2.65 -13.32
CA PHE A 742 14.20 1.99 -12.97
C PHE A 742 13.04 2.98 -12.90
N LEU A 743 13.20 4.11 -12.21
CA LEU A 743 12.17 5.13 -12.08
C LEU A 743 11.74 5.66 -13.46
N LEU A 744 12.67 5.90 -14.38
CA LEU A 744 12.36 6.30 -15.76
C LEU A 744 11.49 5.28 -16.51
N LEU A 745 11.76 3.98 -16.33
CA LEU A 745 11.07 2.87 -17.00
C LEU A 745 9.72 2.49 -16.36
N ASN A 746 9.27 3.21 -15.33
CA ASN A 746 8.03 2.94 -14.60
C ASN A 746 6.77 3.54 -15.29
N VAL A 747 6.61 3.31 -16.60
CA VAL A 747 5.50 3.88 -17.38
C VAL A 747 4.26 2.98 -17.32
N GLY A 748 3.09 3.57 -17.03
CA GLY A 748 1.84 2.83 -16.85
C GLY A 748 1.45 1.95 -18.03
N GLY A 749 1.37 0.64 -17.78
CA GLY A 749 1.00 -0.39 -18.76
C GLY A 749 2.17 -1.18 -19.36
N TRP A 750 3.42 -0.90 -18.97
CA TRP A 750 4.59 -1.73 -19.35
C TRP A 750 4.80 -2.94 -18.42
N ASN A 751 4.09 -2.98 -17.28
CA ASN A 751 4.19 -4.00 -16.22
C ASN A 751 5.65 -4.25 -15.78
N THR A 752 6.46 -3.18 -15.74
CA THR A 752 7.91 -3.23 -15.51
C THR A 752 8.27 -3.97 -14.22
N TYR A 753 7.46 -3.81 -13.17
CA TYR A 753 7.59 -4.53 -11.89
C TYR A 753 7.55 -6.04 -12.01
N PHE A 754 6.58 -6.56 -12.78
CA PHE A 754 6.40 -8.00 -12.96
C PHE A 754 7.63 -8.61 -13.63
N TRP A 755 8.10 -8.02 -14.73
CA TRP A 755 9.29 -8.48 -15.45
C TRP A 755 10.58 -8.35 -14.63
N LEU A 756 10.76 -7.23 -13.94
CA LEU A 756 11.96 -6.97 -13.13
C LEU A 756 12.11 -7.95 -11.96
N SER A 757 11.00 -8.45 -11.42
CA SER A 757 10.99 -9.47 -10.36
C SER A 757 11.63 -10.81 -10.78
N PHE A 758 11.74 -11.11 -12.09
CA PHE A 758 12.44 -12.30 -12.59
C PHE A 758 13.95 -12.09 -12.74
N LEU A 759 14.40 -10.85 -12.96
CA LEU A 759 15.82 -10.52 -13.16
C LEU A 759 16.74 -11.02 -12.03
N PRO A 760 16.48 -10.79 -10.72
CA PRO A 760 17.37 -11.27 -9.68
C PRO A 760 17.39 -12.79 -9.60
N LEU A 761 16.30 -13.50 -9.92
CA LEU A 761 16.31 -14.96 -9.96
C LEU A 761 17.14 -15.48 -11.12
N ILE A 762 16.98 -14.93 -12.33
CA ILE A 762 17.71 -15.37 -13.53
C ILE A 762 19.22 -15.18 -13.31
N LEU A 763 19.63 -14.02 -12.78
CA LEU A 763 21.03 -13.77 -12.41
C LEU A 763 21.52 -14.73 -11.32
N LEU A 764 20.72 -14.95 -10.27
CA LEU A 764 21.08 -15.85 -9.16
C LEU A 764 21.30 -17.29 -9.62
N LEU A 765 20.44 -17.80 -10.49
CA LEU A 765 20.53 -19.17 -11.02
C LEU A 765 21.74 -19.35 -11.95
N MET A 766 22.11 -18.33 -12.73
CA MET A 766 23.35 -18.35 -13.51
C MET A 766 24.60 -18.30 -12.61
N VAL A 767 24.57 -17.51 -11.53
CA VAL A 767 25.69 -17.38 -10.58
C VAL A 767 25.90 -18.66 -9.78
N GLY A 768 24.84 -19.26 -9.23
CA GLY A 768 24.93 -20.54 -8.53
C GLY A 768 25.45 -21.65 -9.45
N ALA A 769 24.88 -21.80 -10.67
CA ALA A 769 25.33 -22.80 -11.63
C ALA A 769 26.79 -22.61 -12.09
N LYS A 770 27.26 -21.36 -12.26
CA LYS A 770 28.67 -21.07 -12.57
C LYS A 770 29.60 -21.47 -11.42
N LEU A 771 29.28 -21.09 -10.19
CA LEU A 771 30.11 -21.40 -9.01
C LEU A 771 30.16 -22.90 -8.73
N GLU A 772 29.03 -23.59 -8.85
CA GLU A 772 28.90 -25.04 -8.73
C GLU A 772 29.78 -25.78 -9.77
N ASN A 773 29.84 -25.28 -11.01
CA ASN A 773 30.73 -25.81 -12.05
C ASN A 773 32.21 -25.55 -11.72
N ILE A 774 32.55 -24.40 -11.13
CA ILE A 774 33.93 -24.10 -10.68
C ILE A 774 34.36 -25.07 -9.57
N ILE A 775 33.54 -25.25 -8.52
CA ILE A 775 33.81 -26.23 -7.44
C ILE A 775 34.03 -27.62 -8.02
N SER A 776 33.11 -28.06 -8.88
CA SER A 776 33.15 -29.41 -9.46
C SER A 776 34.40 -29.64 -10.32
N SER A 777 34.88 -28.61 -11.04
CA SER A 777 36.10 -28.70 -11.84
C SER A 777 37.37 -28.72 -10.96
N LEU A 778 37.47 -27.81 -9.98
CA LEU A 778 38.63 -27.73 -9.08
C LEU A 778 38.77 -28.99 -8.19
N ALA A 779 37.65 -29.53 -7.70
CA ALA A 779 37.67 -30.75 -6.89
C ALA A 779 38.16 -31.97 -7.68
N VAL A 780 37.84 -32.06 -8.98
CA VAL A 780 38.32 -33.14 -9.87
C VAL A 780 39.82 -32.98 -10.18
N ASP A 781 40.29 -31.77 -10.51
CA ASP A 781 41.71 -31.49 -10.79
C ASP A 781 42.62 -31.84 -9.60
N VAL A 782 42.25 -31.42 -8.39
CA VAL A 782 42.98 -31.76 -7.14
C VAL A 782 43.01 -33.29 -6.90
N CYS A 783 41.94 -34.00 -7.24
CA CYS A 783 41.93 -35.47 -7.16
C CYS A 783 42.80 -36.13 -8.25
N GLU A 784 42.80 -35.61 -9.48
CA GLU A 784 43.56 -36.19 -10.60
C GLU A 784 45.07 -36.00 -10.39
N LYS A 785 45.54 -34.80 -10.02
CA LYS A 785 46.95 -34.54 -9.70
C LYS A 785 47.44 -35.40 -8.53
N ARG A 786 46.66 -35.49 -7.45
CA ARG A 786 46.98 -36.35 -6.29
C ARG A 786 47.15 -37.82 -6.69
N ASN A 787 46.27 -38.34 -7.54
CA ASN A 787 46.32 -39.74 -7.99
C ASN A 787 47.48 -40.03 -8.96
N ARG A 788 48.10 -39.01 -9.55
CA ARG A 788 49.34 -39.12 -10.33
C ARG A 788 50.62 -39.08 -9.48
N GLY A 789 50.50 -38.83 -8.17
CA GLY A 789 51.65 -38.61 -7.28
C GLY A 789 52.30 -37.23 -7.42
N GLU A 790 51.73 -36.35 -8.25
CA GLU A 790 52.17 -34.96 -8.41
C GLU A 790 51.79 -34.14 -7.17
N GLN A 791 52.53 -33.05 -6.90
CA GLN A 791 52.07 -32.07 -5.92
C GLN A 791 50.76 -31.47 -6.44
N ALA A 792 49.64 -31.75 -5.74
CA ALA A 792 48.31 -31.25 -6.09
C ALA A 792 48.14 -29.74 -5.77
N VAL A 793 48.97 -28.93 -6.44
CA VAL A 793 48.90 -27.47 -6.45
C VAL A 793 47.67 -27.05 -7.24
N ILE A 794 46.84 -26.19 -6.64
CA ILE A 794 45.72 -25.56 -7.32
C ILE A 794 46.29 -24.54 -8.31
N THR A 795 46.01 -24.74 -9.61
CA THR A 795 46.16 -23.69 -10.61
C THR A 795 45.13 -22.59 -10.29
N PRO A 796 45.52 -21.31 -10.15
CA PRO A 796 44.62 -20.26 -9.68
C PRO A 796 43.30 -20.22 -10.43
N SER A 797 42.18 -20.18 -9.71
CA SER A 797 40.83 -20.29 -10.29
C SER A 797 40.44 -19.10 -11.18
N ASP A 798 41.32 -18.10 -11.36
CA ASP A 798 41.06 -16.86 -12.08
C ASP A 798 40.60 -17.11 -13.53
N GLU A 799 41.20 -18.06 -14.25
CA GLU A 799 40.77 -18.48 -15.60
C GLU A 799 39.36 -19.08 -15.65
N LEU A 800 38.86 -19.61 -14.53
CA LEU A 800 37.52 -20.20 -14.46
C LEU A 800 36.43 -19.16 -14.15
N PHE A 801 36.77 -17.96 -13.67
CA PHE A 801 35.82 -16.86 -13.45
C PHE A 801 35.47 -16.11 -14.75
N TRP A 802 34.38 -15.35 -14.73
CA TRP A 802 34.06 -14.45 -15.83
C TRP A 802 35.13 -13.37 -16.00
N PHE A 803 35.56 -13.14 -17.23
CA PHE A 803 36.54 -12.11 -17.62
C PHE A 803 37.84 -12.14 -16.79
N HIS A 804 38.23 -13.31 -16.28
CA HIS A 804 39.39 -13.50 -15.40
C HIS A 804 39.35 -12.68 -14.09
N ARG A 805 38.15 -12.33 -13.59
CA ARG A 805 37.97 -11.45 -12.41
C ARG A 805 36.95 -11.99 -11.40
N PRO A 806 37.38 -12.54 -10.25
CA PRO A 806 36.46 -13.02 -9.19
C PRO A 806 35.61 -11.91 -8.56
N GLU A 807 36.05 -10.66 -8.64
CA GLU A 807 35.34 -9.46 -8.15
C GLU A 807 33.95 -9.28 -8.79
N ILE A 808 33.76 -9.73 -10.03
CA ILE A 808 32.49 -9.65 -10.76
C ILE A 808 31.40 -10.50 -10.08
N VAL A 809 31.76 -11.63 -9.46
CA VAL A 809 30.81 -12.46 -8.71
C VAL A 809 30.26 -11.70 -7.51
N LEU A 810 31.11 -10.96 -6.80
CA LEU A 810 30.69 -10.15 -5.65
C LEU A 810 29.77 -8.99 -6.09
N GLN A 811 30.06 -8.36 -7.22
CA GLN A 811 29.21 -7.31 -7.81
C GLN A 811 27.82 -7.87 -8.22
N LEU A 812 27.77 -9.06 -8.83
CA LEU A 812 26.51 -9.72 -9.18
C LEU A 812 25.69 -10.10 -7.93
N VAL A 813 26.32 -10.67 -6.90
CA VAL A 813 25.64 -10.98 -5.63
C VAL A 813 25.11 -9.71 -4.95
N HIS A 814 25.89 -8.61 -4.96
CA HIS A 814 25.47 -7.31 -4.44
C HIS A 814 24.24 -6.76 -5.20
N PHE A 815 24.26 -6.81 -6.53
CA PHE A 815 23.12 -6.41 -7.36
C PHE A 815 21.87 -7.26 -7.10
N ILE A 816 22.00 -8.59 -7.02
CA ILE A 816 20.88 -9.50 -6.74
C ILE A 816 20.25 -9.20 -5.38
N LEU A 817 21.06 -9.02 -4.33
CA LEU A 817 20.57 -8.72 -2.99
C LEU A 817 19.91 -7.34 -2.91
N PHE A 818 20.52 -6.32 -3.53
CA PHE A 818 19.91 -4.99 -3.63
C PHE A 818 18.58 -5.03 -4.39
N GLN A 819 18.51 -5.71 -5.55
CA GLN A 819 17.28 -5.83 -6.31
C GLN A 819 16.18 -6.55 -5.51
N ASN A 820 16.51 -7.62 -4.81
CA ASN A 820 15.54 -8.34 -3.99
C ASN A 820 15.03 -7.49 -2.81
N SER A 821 15.90 -6.68 -2.21
CA SER A 821 15.52 -5.66 -1.22
C SER A 821 14.60 -4.60 -1.83
N PHE A 822 14.92 -4.12 -3.04
CA PHE A 822 14.17 -3.07 -3.74
C PHE A 822 12.74 -3.51 -4.07
N GLU A 823 12.55 -4.70 -4.65
CA GLU A 823 11.21 -5.25 -4.95
C GLU A 823 10.30 -5.30 -3.72
N ILE A 824 10.83 -5.80 -2.60
CA ILE A 824 10.07 -5.99 -1.36
C ILE A 824 9.87 -4.67 -0.61
N ALA A 825 10.86 -3.79 -0.58
CA ALA A 825 10.72 -2.44 -0.03
C ALA A 825 9.64 -1.64 -0.76
N PHE A 826 9.64 -1.71 -2.09
CA PHE A 826 8.67 -1.03 -2.94
C PHE A 826 7.24 -1.55 -2.73
N PHE A 827 7.07 -2.87 -2.58
CA PHE A 827 5.77 -3.45 -2.20
C PHE A 827 5.27 -2.95 -0.84
N PHE A 828 6.10 -2.99 0.21
CA PHE A 828 5.69 -2.53 1.54
C PHE A 828 5.39 -1.03 1.56
N TRP A 829 6.18 -0.22 0.85
CA TRP A 829 5.95 1.22 0.73
C TRP A 829 4.58 1.52 0.12
N ILE A 830 4.18 0.91 -1.00
CA ILE A 830 2.82 1.11 -1.55
C ILE A 830 1.75 0.62 -0.58
N LEU A 831 1.93 -0.57 0.01
CA LEU A 831 0.95 -1.15 0.93
C LEU A 831 0.64 -0.23 2.12
N PHE A 832 1.65 0.49 2.64
CA PHE A 832 1.48 1.44 3.74
C PHE A 832 1.04 2.85 3.29
N THR A 833 1.49 3.34 2.13
CA THR A 833 1.19 4.70 1.66
C THR A 833 -0.14 4.80 0.90
N TYR A 834 -0.50 3.79 0.09
CA TYR A 834 -1.65 3.83 -0.82
C TYR A 834 -2.63 2.65 -0.66
N GLY A 835 -2.21 1.55 -0.02
CA GLY A 835 -3.07 0.39 0.27
C GLY A 835 -3.08 -0.70 -0.82
N ILE A 836 -4.13 -1.55 -0.80
CA ILE A 836 -4.23 -2.75 -1.66
C ILE A 836 -5.05 -2.55 -2.96
N HIS A 837 -5.64 -1.38 -3.16
CA HIS A 837 -6.54 -1.07 -4.29
C HIS A 837 -6.04 0.09 -5.18
N SER A 838 -4.82 0.58 -4.92
CA SER A 838 -4.17 1.67 -5.64
C SER A 838 -3.83 1.26 -7.08
N CYS A 839 -3.76 2.20 -8.01
CA CYS A 839 -3.50 1.86 -9.42
C CYS A 839 -2.09 1.26 -9.65
N ILE A 840 -1.09 1.61 -8.83
CA ILE A 840 0.25 0.99 -8.89
C ILE A 840 0.22 -0.47 -8.38
N MET A 841 -0.78 -0.86 -7.58
CA MET A 841 -1.03 -2.26 -7.23
C MET A 841 -1.72 -2.98 -8.38
N GLU A 842 -0.91 -3.56 -9.28
CA GLU A 842 -1.39 -4.52 -10.29
C GLU A 842 -2.30 -5.59 -9.68
N LYS A 843 -3.25 -6.10 -10.47
CA LYS A 843 -4.24 -7.12 -10.06
C LYS A 843 -3.58 -8.24 -9.26
N LEU A 844 -4.24 -8.70 -8.18
CA LEU A 844 -3.78 -9.73 -7.23
C LEU A 844 -3.04 -10.95 -7.84
N GLY A 845 -3.42 -11.36 -9.05
CA GLY A 845 -2.75 -12.44 -9.80
C GLY A 845 -1.30 -12.17 -10.21
N PHE A 846 -0.86 -10.92 -10.36
CA PHE A 846 0.55 -10.55 -10.60
C PHE A 846 1.32 -10.35 -9.29
N LEU A 847 0.64 -9.89 -8.23
CA LEU A 847 1.23 -9.62 -6.92
C LEU A 847 1.73 -10.89 -6.21
N ILE A 848 0.92 -11.95 -6.17
CA ILE A 848 1.26 -13.19 -5.44
C ILE A 848 2.53 -13.85 -6.00
N PRO A 849 2.69 -14.05 -7.33
CA PRO A 849 3.95 -14.55 -7.91
C PRO A 849 5.17 -13.70 -7.53
N ARG A 850 5.07 -12.35 -7.59
CA ARG A 850 6.16 -11.42 -7.26
C ARG A 850 6.68 -11.61 -5.84
N LEU A 851 5.77 -11.73 -4.86
CA LEU A 851 6.16 -11.97 -3.46
C LEU A 851 6.80 -13.35 -3.24
N VAL A 852 6.25 -14.40 -3.86
CA VAL A 852 6.82 -15.77 -3.80
C VAL A 852 8.23 -15.79 -4.40
N MET A 853 8.44 -15.09 -5.52
CA MET A 853 9.73 -14.99 -6.20
C MET A 853 10.78 -14.28 -5.34
N GLY A 854 10.43 -13.16 -4.68
CA GLY A 854 11.37 -12.44 -3.80
C GLY A 854 11.81 -13.26 -2.58
N VAL A 855 10.90 -14.02 -1.97
CA VAL A 855 11.23 -14.97 -0.89
C VAL A 855 12.13 -16.10 -1.41
N LEU A 856 11.83 -16.65 -2.59
CA LEU A 856 12.62 -17.72 -3.20
C LEU A 856 14.04 -17.28 -3.56
N VAL A 857 14.21 -16.05 -4.09
CA VAL A 857 15.53 -15.44 -4.33
C VAL A 857 16.31 -15.29 -3.02
N GLN A 858 15.66 -14.81 -1.94
CA GLN A 858 16.30 -14.62 -0.64
C GLN A 858 16.84 -15.94 -0.07
N VAL A 859 16.01 -17.00 -0.10
CA VAL A 859 16.36 -18.33 0.41
C VAL A 859 17.47 -18.96 -0.42
N LEU A 860 17.38 -18.93 -1.75
CA LEU A 860 18.41 -19.52 -2.63
C LEU A 860 19.75 -18.79 -2.53
N CYS A 861 19.74 -17.46 -2.45
CA CYS A 861 20.96 -16.66 -2.36
C CYS A 861 21.71 -16.96 -1.06
N SER A 862 21.00 -17.00 0.06
CA SER A 862 21.59 -17.27 1.36
C SER A 862 21.99 -18.73 1.58
N TYR A 863 21.15 -19.70 1.17
CA TYR A 863 21.37 -21.12 1.46
C TYR A 863 22.28 -21.85 0.46
N SER A 864 22.37 -21.37 -0.79
CA SER A 864 23.17 -21.98 -1.85
C SER A 864 24.29 -21.07 -2.35
N THR A 865 23.97 -19.90 -2.91
CA THR A 865 24.95 -19.07 -3.62
C THR A 865 26.01 -18.44 -2.71
N LEU A 866 25.65 -18.03 -1.50
CA LEU A 866 26.59 -17.51 -0.51
C LEU A 866 27.59 -18.58 -0.02
N PRO A 867 27.19 -19.79 0.41
CA PRO A 867 28.12 -20.89 0.68
C PRO A 867 29.02 -21.25 -0.52
N LEU A 868 28.49 -21.26 -1.75
CA LEU A 868 29.29 -21.48 -2.97
C LEU A 868 30.38 -20.39 -3.14
N TYR A 869 29.97 -19.13 -3.06
CA TYR A 869 30.86 -17.96 -3.12
C TYR A 869 31.96 -18.00 -2.03
N ALA A 870 31.59 -18.40 -0.82
CA ALA A 870 32.47 -18.45 0.34
C ALA A 870 33.70 -19.34 0.12
N LEU A 871 33.53 -20.51 -0.51
CA LEU A 871 34.64 -21.42 -0.84
C LEU A 871 35.39 -20.98 -2.10
N VAL A 872 34.66 -20.71 -3.18
CA VAL A 872 35.26 -20.46 -4.50
C VAL A 872 36.16 -19.23 -4.49
N THR A 873 35.78 -18.17 -3.77
CA THR A 873 36.58 -16.93 -3.72
C THR A 873 37.80 -16.96 -2.81
N GLN A 874 38.14 -18.11 -2.22
CA GLN A 874 39.45 -18.34 -1.57
C GLN A 874 40.48 -18.97 -2.53
N MET A 875 40.08 -19.38 -3.75
CA MET A 875 40.91 -20.16 -4.70
C MET A 875 41.46 -19.32 -5.87
N GLY A 876 41.37 -18.00 -5.80
CA GLY A 876 42.01 -17.08 -6.75
C GLY A 876 43.45 -16.74 -6.36
N SER A 877 44.22 -16.11 -7.26
CA SER A 877 45.63 -15.78 -7.01
C SER A 877 45.88 -14.77 -5.89
N LYS A 878 44.89 -13.91 -5.58
CA LYS A 878 45.05 -12.77 -4.65
C LYS A 878 44.68 -13.13 -3.21
N PHE A 879 45.65 -12.98 -2.29
CA PHE A 879 45.41 -13.09 -0.85
C PHE A 879 44.45 -12.02 -0.32
N LYS A 880 43.38 -12.44 0.36
CA LYS A 880 42.44 -11.53 1.04
C LYS A 880 42.93 -11.18 2.45
N LYS A 881 42.76 -9.92 2.88
CA LYS A 881 43.37 -9.32 4.09
C LYS A 881 43.22 -10.14 5.38
N GLY A 882 42.12 -10.86 5.57
CA GLY A 882 41.87 -11.69 6.76
C GLY A 882 42.85 -12.86 6.98
N ILE A 883 43.79 -13.13 6.06
CA ILE A 883 44.87 -14.11 6.28
C ILE A 883 45.99 -13.56 7.17
N PHE A 884 46.28 -12.26 7.05
CA PHE A 884 47.41 -11.64 7.74
C PHE A 884 47.19 -11.57 9.25
N ASP A 885 45.95 -11.37 9.72
CA ASP A 885 45.66 -11.29 11.15
C ASP A 885 45.99 -12.60 11.88
N ASP A 886 45.56 -13.76 11.37
CA ASP A 886 45.89 -15.06 11.98
C ASP A 886 47.36 -15.45 11.75
N LEU A 887 47.99 -15.02 10.63
CA LEU A 887 49.42 -15.25 10.39
C LEU A 887 50.28 -14.46 11.38
N VAL A 888 50.09 -13.13 11.48
CA VAL A 888 50.76 -12.25 12.43
C VAL A 888 50.53 -12.72 13.86
N HIS A 889 49.29 -13.07 14.24
CA HIS A 889 48.98 -13.56 15.58
C HIS A 889 49.62 -14.93 15.88
N SER A 890 49.90 -15.76 14.86
CA SER A 890 50.67 -16.99 15.00
C SER A 890 52.17 -16.73 15.16
N THR A 891 52.75 -15.82 14.37
CA THR A 891 54.16 -15.39 14.50
C THR A 891 54.42 -14.73 15.86
N LEU A 892 53.51 -13.86 16.32
CA LEU A 892 53.56 -13.28 17.66
C LEU A 892 53.46 -14.35 18.76
N LYS A 893 52.67 -15.42 18.57
CA LYS A 893 52.63 -16.54 19.52
C LYS A 893 53.94 -17.33 19.55
N VAL A 894 54.57 -17.60 18.41
CA VAL A 894 55.89 -18.26 18.34
C VAL A 894 56.95 -17.38 19.00
N TRP A 895 56.96 -16.08 18.71
CA TRP A 895 57.88 -15.11 19.32
C TRP A 895 57.67 -14.98 20.83
N LEU A 896 56.42 -15.03 21.32
CA LEU A 896 56.07 -15.06 22.74
C LEU A 896 56.42 -16.39 23.42
N SER A 897 56.44 -17.53 22.71
CA SER A 897 56.97 -18.78 23.27
C SER A 897 58.50 -18.79 23.32
N ASP A 898 59.17 -18.30 22.28
CA ASP A 898 60.64 -18.23 22.22
C ASP A 898 61.21 -17.29 23.28
N THR A 899 60.60 -16.11 23.47
CA THR A 899 60.98 -15.18 24.55
C THR A 899 60.70 -15.76 25.93
N ARG A 900 59.59 -16.51 26.12
CA ARG A 900 59.30 -17.19 27.39
C ARG A 900 60.25 -18.35 27.69
N SER A 901 60.69 -19.09 26.68
CA SER A 901 61.71 -20.16 26.82
C SER A 901 63.13 -19.62 27.09
N LYS A 902 63.39 -18.35 26.76
CA LYS A 902 64.64 -17.66 27.10
C LYS A 902 64.65 -16.99 28.49
N GLY A 903 63.62 -17.23 29.29
CA GLY A 903 63.55 -16.74 30.67
C GLY A 903 64.42 -17.50 31.68
N GLU A 904 64.92 -18.69 31.33
CA GLU A 904 65.60 -19.61 32.27
C GLU A 904 67.04 -19.98 31.85
N SER A 905 67.81 -19.02 31.35
CA SER A 905 69.28 -19.13 31.29
C SER A 905 69.96 -17.76 31.22
N THR A 906 70.84 -17.45 32.19
CA THR A 906 71.61 -16.19 32.21
C THR A 906 72.83 -16.22 31.27
N SER A 907 73.17 -15.05 30.74
CA SER A 907 74.48 -14.66 30.18
C SER A 907 75.13 -15.55 29.10
N GLU A 908 74.95 -15.18 27.84
CA GLU A 908 76.08 -14.62 27.06
C GLU A 908 75.57 -13.74 25.90
N ALA A 909 76.25 -12.63 25.62
CA ALA A 909 75.86 -11.71 24.55
C ALA A 909 76.63 -12.03 23.25
N ARG A 910 76.03 -12.86 22.37
CA ARG A 910 76.59 -13.13 21.03
C ARG A 910 75.58 -12.72 19.94
N ARG A 911 75.93 -11.68 19.18
CA ARG A 911 75.20 -11.29 17.97
C ARG A 911 75.27 -12.46 16.99
N MET A 912 74.11 -12.97 16.58
CA MET A 912 74.00 -14.00 15.55
C MET A 912 72.99 -13.52 14.50
N GLU A 913 73.49 -13.20 13.31
CA GLU A 913 72.64 -12.86 12.17
C GLU A 913 71.98 -14.13 11.66
N ILE A 914 70.66 -14.09 11.46
CA ILE A 914 69.91 -15.14 10.78
C ILE A 914 69.24 -14.47 9.58
N VAL A 915 69.87 -14.61 8.41
CA VAL A 915 69.29 -14.21 7.13
C VAL A 915 68.13 -15.15 6.82
N PRO A 916 66.88 -14.67 6.65
CA PRO A 916 65.79 -15.51 6.19
C PRO A 916 65.94 -15.75 4.69
N THR A 917 66.24 -16.98 4.28
CA THR A 917 66.23 -17.39 2.87
C THR A 917 64.79 -17.51 2.35
N ILE A 918 64.23 -16.36 1.96
CA ILE A 918 62.93 -16.27 1.30
C ILE A 918 63.07 -16.81 -0.14
N PRO A 919 62.19 -17.73 -0.60
CA PRO A 919 62.17 -18.16 -2.01
C PRO A 919 61.84 -17.00 -2.95
N GLU A 920 62.62 -16.85 -4.03
CA GLU A 920 62.65 -15.66 -4.89
C GLU A 920 61.29 -15.20 -5.45
N SER A 921 60.32 -16.11 -5.56
CA SER A 921 58.93 -15.83 -5.94
C SER A 921 58.23 -14.74 -5.10
N PHE A 922 58.71 -14.43 -3.90
CA PHE A 922 58.11 -13.42 -3.02
C PHE A 922 58.52 -11.96 -3.33
N ASN A 923 59.62 -11.73 -4.06
CA ASN A 923 60.21 -10.38 -4.19
C ASN A 923 59.49 -9.45 -5.20
N VAL A 924 58.57 -9.95 -6.02
CA VAL A 924 57.97 -9.16 -7.13
C VAL A 924 56.76 -8.30 -6.70
N GLN A 925 56.07 -8.64 -5.60
CA GLN A 925 54.83 -7.94 -5.18
C GLN A 925 54.97 -7.03 -3.95
N ILE A 926 56.13 -6.99 -3.28
CA ILE A 926 56.32 -6.14 -2.08
C ILE A 926 56.56 -4.67 -2.46
N ASN A 927 57.20 -4.41 -3.59
CA ASN A 927 57.62 -3.06 -4.00
C ASN A 927 56.47 -2.15 -4.49
N GLU A 928 55.28 -2.67 -4.81
CA GLU A 928 54.11 -1.83 -5.20
C GLU A 928 53.20 -1.46 -4.00
N VAL A 929 53.45 -1.99 -2.80
CA VAL A 929 52.55 -1.81 -1.64
C VAL A 929 53.19 -0.97 -0.53
N MET A 930 54.52 -0.76 -0.56
CA MET A 930 55.28 -0.19 0.56
C MET A 930 55.77 1.27 0.38
N GLU A 931 54.98 2.12 -0.29
CA GLU A 931 55.24 3.58 -0.37
C GLU A 931 54.12 4.44 0.28
N CYS A 932 53.23 3.83 1.08
CA CYS A 932 52.07 4.51 1.67
C CYS A 932 51.68 4.05 3.10
N ASP A 933 52.63 4.06 4.04
CA ASP A 933 52.42 4.58 5.41
C ASP A 933 53.72 4.47 6.24
N ASN A 934 54.36 5.60 6.50
CA ASN A 934 55.25 5.86 7.65
C ASN A 934 55.09 7.35 8.02
N PRO A 935 55.27 7.76 9.29
CA PRO A 935 54.43 8.77 9.93
C PRO A 935 54.60 10.23 9.50
#